data_AF-A0A6N2R8K1-F1
#
_entry.id   AF-A0A6N2R8K1-F1
#
_cell.length_a   1.000
_cell.length_b   1.000
_cell.length_c   1.000
_cell.angle_alpha   90.00
_cell.angle_beta   90.00
_cell.angle_gamma   90.00
#
_symmetry.space_group_name_H-M   'P 1'
#
loop_
_entity.id
_entity.type
_entity.pdbx_description
1 polymer ?
#
loop_
_entity_poly.entity_id
_entity_poly.type
_entity_poly.pdbx_seq_one_letter_code
_entity_poly.pdbx_strand_id
1 'polypeptide(L)'
;MREVLGNFQWRVRAFVLLLLDIIAMGVASFLALWVQSEFVFSDIGTDVLRSVYGYMPFNVVITVAIFALFHLYTSLWKYASVNELVNAGLAVLTAGILNWIVMWIAGVGAPKSYPILYITFLEILVVVIRFWYRFVRYMRNEFHARGKKEKIANVMVIGAGDAGAAIVKEIGLSKNVTRRACCMIDDNPEKQGKYVQGCPVVGGRDKIEKAVERFHIDKIIIAIPNASKQVIRDLVEICKDTGCDLLILPGIYQMIDGEVSVSQLREVNIEDLLGREPIQTNLDEILGYVQGKVVMVTGGGGSIGSELCRQLASHDVKQLIIVDIYENGAYDIQQELQRKYPNLDLVVLIASVRSSHRINEIMEKYRPNVIYHAAAHKHVPLMESSPNEAIKNNVVGTYYLATAAGMYGVERFVLISTDKAVNPTSIMGASKRICEMIIQTMNNKYDTEFVAVRFGNVLGSNGSVIPLFKKQIAAGGPVTVTHPDIIRYFMTIPEAVSLVLQAGAYAKGGEIFVLDMGEPVKIADLAKNLIRLSGYKVGEDIEIKYTGLRPGEKLYEELLMDEEGMQDTANKLIHIGKPIEFDETEFLRQLRSLQIAADNNSDNIRQLVKEIVPAYVIKEKKEVETKRIFLSSPTIRGLEQEFVKQAFDTNWVAPLGPNVNNFETELAQYVDGGYAAAVSAGTAAIHLALKLAGVRAGENVFVSSLTFSATCNPIRYENAVPIFIDSEEDTWNMDPEALRKAFKKYPDTRVVVIVHLYGTPAKMDEIMAICKEHNAILIEDAAESLGATYKGKQTGTFGKFGIYSFNGNKIITTSGGGMLVSHDEKAIEKAKFLATQAREQEIYYQHKEIGYNYRMSNVTAGIGRGQLHYLDENISLKKHIYDTYKEGFKDIPEIMMNPVPEDCEANYWLSAMTLSKDSKVTPMNIINALSDENIESRPIWKPMHMQPVYENCDFITTKEDGTSVAEDIFNRGLCLPSDIKNTRADMERIIKVVRGLFQK
;
A
#
# COMPACT_ATOMS: atom_id res chain seq x y z
N MET A 1 13.47 17.00 -49.30
CA MET A 1 12.01 16.99 -49.62
C MET A 1 11.17 17.77 -48.59
N ARG A 2 11.35 17.58 -47.27
CA ARG A 2 10.66 18.37 -46.22
C ARG A 2 10.98 19.89 -46.25
N GLU A 3 12.22 20.29 -46.53
CA GLU A 3 12.56 21.72 -46.71
C GLU A 3 11.92 22.35 -47.95
N VAL A 4 11.86 21.59 -49.06
CA VAL A 4 11.21 22.03 -50.30
C VAL A 4 9.69 22.16 -50.10
N LEU A 5 9.07 21.21 -49.40
CA LEU A 5 7.66 21.25 -49.00
C LEU A 5 7.34 22.38 -48.00
N GLY A 6 8.26 22.68 -47.07
CA GLY A 6 8.14 23.80 -46.13
C GLY A 6 8.18 25.16 -46.82
N ASN A 7 9.12 25.33 -47.77
CA ASN A 7 9.21 26.54 -48.59
C ASN A 7 8.00 26.72 -49.53
N PHE A 8 7.42 25.62 -50.04
CA PHE A 8 6.23 25.67 -50.88
C PHE A 8 5.00 26.16 -50.11
N GLN A 9 4.74 25.65 -48.91
CA GLN A 9 3.60 26.07 -48.09
C GLN A 9 3.68 27.53 -47.65
N TRP A 10 4.88 28.02 -47.32
CA TRP A 10 5.09 29.43 -46.99
C TRP A 10 4.84 30.33 -48.20
N ARG A 11 5.37 29.99 -49.39
CA ARG A 11 5.14 30.74 -50.63
C ARG A 11 3.66 30.81 -51.02
N VAL A 12 2.93 29.71 -50.86
CA VAL A 12 1.48 29.67 -51.12
C VAL A 12 0.73 30.61 -50.17
N ARG A 13 1.07 30.63 -48.87
CA ARG A 13 0.44 31.55 -47.90
C ARG A 13 0.76 33.00 -48.18
N ALA A 14 2.02 33.32 -48.48
CA ALA A 14 2.43 34.68 -48.84
C ALA A 14 1.70 35.15 -50.11
N PHE A 15 1.55 34.26 -51.10
CA PHE A 15 0.81 34.56 -52.34
C PHE A 15 -0.68 34.78 -52.10
N VAL A 16 -1.34 33.96 -51.27
CA VAL A 16 -2.75 34.17 -50.90
C VAL A 16 -2.94 35.49 -50.15
N LEU A 17 -2.04 35.83 -49.23
CA LEU A 17 -2.09 37.11 -48.50
C LEU A 17 -1.89 38.30 -49.44
N LEU A 18 -0.97 38.20 -50.39
CA LEU A 18 -0.78 39.22 -51.42
C LEU A 18 -2.06 39.45 -52.24
N LEU A 19 -2.73 38.38 -52.67
CA LEU A 19 -4.00 38.47 -53.40
C LEU A 19 -5.11 39.13 -52.55
N LEU A 20 -5.22 38.75 -51.27
CA LEU A 20 -6.21 39.34 -50.36
C LEU A 20 -5.94 40.83 -50.11
N ASP A 21 -4.68 41.24 -49.97
CA ASP A 21 -4.32 42.65 -49.80
C ASP A 21 -4.65 43.45 -51.08
N ILE A 22 -4.39 42.90 -52.28
CA ILE A 22 -4.74 43.57 -53.55
C ILE A 22 -6.26 43.77 -53.66
N ILE A 23 -7.04 42.75 -53.27
CA ILE A 23 -8.51 42.85 -53.22
C ILE A 23 -8.91 43.91 -52.19
N ALA A 24 -8.29 43.93 -51.01
CA ALA A 24 -8.55 44.91 -49.97
C ALA A 24 -8.27 46.34 -50.44
N MET A 25 -7.21 46.58 -51.21
CA MET A 25 -6.94 47.88 -51.82
C MET A 25 -8.08 48.31 -52.75
N GLY A 26 -8.58 47.39 -53.58
CA GLY A 26 -9.69 47.67 -54.50
C GLY A 26 -11.00 47.98 -53.76
N VAL A 27 -11.29 47.22 -52.70
CA VAL A 27 -12.47 47.42 -51.85
C VAL A 27 -12.35 48.71 -51.04
N ALA A 28 -11.19 49.00 -50.44
CA ALA A 28 -10.96 50.24 -49.71
C ALA A 28 -11.11 51.47 -50.61
N SER A 29 -10.59 51.40 -51.85
CA SER A 29 -10.74 52.46 -52.86
C SER A 29 -12.22 52.68 -53.21
N PHE A 30 -12.97 51.61 -53.44
CA PHE A 30 -14.40 51.69 -53.70
C PHE A 30 -15.17 52.29 -52.51
N LEU A 31 -14.95 51.79 -51.30
CA LEU A 31 -15.61 52.26 -50.09
C LEU A 31 -15.31 53.75 -49.82
N ALA A 32 -14.07 54.18 -50.06
CA ALA A 32 -13.70 55.59 -49.92
C ALA A 32 -14.50 56.49 -50.89
N LEU A 33 -14.66 56.09 -52.14
CA LEU A 33 -15.48 56.82 -53.12
C LEU A 33 -16.97 56.75 -52.79
N TRP A 34 -17.46 55.60 -52.34
CA TRP A 34 -18.88 55.38 -52.04
C TRP A 34 -19.35 56.17 -50.81
N VAL A 35 -18.53 56.24 -49.77
CA VAL A 35 -18.80 57.10 -48.60
C VAL A 35 -18.79 58.57 -48.99
N GLN A 36 -17.86 58.94 -49.88
CA GLN A 36 -17.75 60.31 -50.34
C GLN A 36 -18.91 60.75 -51.25
N SER A 37 -19.59 59.81 -51.89
CA SER A 37 -20.82 60.03 -52.65
C SER A 37 -22.09 59.82 -51.81
N GLU A 38 -21.98 59.91 -50.47
CA GLU A 38 -23.10 59.72 -49.53
C GLU A 38 -23.85 58.39 -49.72
N PHE A 39 -23.12 57.34 -50.10
CA PHE A 39 -23.62 56.00 -50.41
C PHE A 39 -24.49 55.90 -51.68
N VAL A 40 -24.46 56.92 -52.54
CA VAL A 40 -25.15 56.93 -53.84
C VAL A 40 -24.14 56.60 -54.95
N PHE A 41 -24.28 55.44 -55.60
CA PHE A 41 -23.31 54.98 -56.61
C PHE A 41 -23.32 55.83 -57.89
N SER A 42 -24.48 56.38 -58.29
CA SER A 42 -24.61 57.23 -59.48
C SER A 42 -23.80 58.52 -59.39
N ASP A 43 -23.46 58.95 -58.17
CA ASP A 43 -22.89 60.28 -57.89
C ASP A 43 -21.36 60.25 -57.80
N ILE A 44 -20.73 59.08 -57.97
CA ILE A 44 -19.27 58.91 -57.92
C ILE A 44 -18.57 59.59 -59.13
N GLY A 45 -19.31 59.92 -60.19
CA GLY A 45 -18.77 60.59 -61.39
C GLY A 45 -17.88 59.68 -62.23
N THR A 46 -18.22 59.49 -63.50
CA THR A 46 -17.49 58.56 -64.39
C THR A 46 -16.03 58.94 -64.61
N ASP A 47 -15.71 60.23 -64.58
CA ASP A 47 -14.35 60.74 -64.77
C ASP A 47 -13.46 60.53 -63.54
N VAL A 48 -14.03 60.67 -62.33
CA VAL A 48 -13.35 60.39 -61.06
C VAL A 48 -13.06 58.90 -60.94
N LEU A 49 -14.06 58.07 -61.24
CA LEU A 49 -13.92 56.61 -61.20
C LEU A 49 -12.86 56.13 -62.20
N ARG A 50 -12.87 56.63 -63.44
CA ARG A 50 -11.85 56.30 -64.45
C ARG A 50 -10.45 56.77 -64.01
N SER A 51 -10.34 57.94 -63.39
CA SER A 51 -9.05 58.49 -62.93
C SER A 51 -8.46 57.69 -61.76
N VAL A 52 -9.28 57.36 -60.75
CA VAL A 52 -8.85 56.61 -59.56
C VAL A 52 -8.52 55.15 -59.91
N TYR A 53 -9.36 54.47 -60.69
CA TYR A 53 -9.07 53.09 -61.10
C TYR A 53 -7.97 53.00 -62.17
N GLY A 54 -7.77 54.05 -62.98
CA GLY A 54 -6.62 54.17 -63.87
C GLY A 54 -5.29 54.25 -63.10
N TYR A 55 -5.29 54.85 -61.90
CA TYR A 55 -4.13 54.90 -61.01
C TYR A 55 -3.93 53.60 -60.19
N MET A 56 -4.94 52.71 -60.14
CA MET A 56 -4.93 51.52 -59.29
C MET A 56 -3.70 50.59 -59.48
N PRO A 57 -3.17 50.35 -60.70
CA PRO A 57 -1.96 49.54 -60.87
C PRO A 57 -0.75 50.12 -60.14
N PHE A 58 -0.59 51.44 -60.15
CA PHE A 58 0.49 52.12 -59.43
C PHE A 58 0.30 52.03 -57.92
N ASN A 59 -0.95 52.18 -57.45
CA ASN A 59 -1.29 51.99 -56.04
C ASN A 59 -0.90 50.60 -55.55
N VAL A 60 -1.28 49.55 -56.29
CA VAL A 60 -0.95 48.17 -55.93
C VAL A 60 0.57 47.98 -55.83
N VAL A 61 1.34 48.47 -56.80
CA VAL A 61 2.80 48.34 -56.79
C VAL A 61 3.43 49.02 -55.58
N ILE A 62 3.03 50.27 -55.30
CA ILE A 62 3.57 51.05 -54.17
C ILE A 62 3.24 50.36 -52.83
N THR A 63 1.98 49.97 -52.65
CA THR A 63 1.50 49.41 -51.38
C THR A 63 2.10 48.02 -51.12
N VAL A 64 2.21 47.17 -52.14
CA VAL A 64 2.88 45.86 -52.02
C VAL A 64 4.37 46.01 -51.70
N ALA A 65 5.05 46.97 -52.33
CA ALA A 65 6.47 47.23 -52.05
C ALA A 65 6.68 47.65 -50.58
N ILE A 66 5.84 48.56 -50.07
CA ILE A 66 5.91 48.98 -48.66
C ILE A 66 5.56 47.83 -47.72
N PHE A 67 4.54 47.02 -48.02
CA PHE A 67 4.19 45.87 -47.17
C PHE A 67 5.31 44.82 -47.14
N ALA A 68 6.04 44.65 -48.25
CA ALA A 68 7.22 43.80 -48.30
C ALA A 68 8.38 44.36 -47.44
N LEU A 69 8.63 45.67 -47.48
CA LEU A 69 9.65 46.34 -46.66
C LEU A 69 9.36 46.23 -45.15
N PHE A 70 8.10 46.29 -44.76
CA PHE A 70 7.66 46.09 -43.37
C PHE A 70 7.54 44.60 -42.99
N HIS A 71 8.06 43.69 -43.82
CA HIS A 71 8.09 42.24 -43.57
C HIS A 71 6.71 41.60 -43.34
N LEU A 72 5.63 42.19 -43.88
CA LEU A 72 4.25 41.72 -43.66
C LEU A 72 3.92 40.39 -44.37
N TYR A 73 4.72 40.00 -45.37
CA TYR A 73 4.58 38.72 -46.08
C TYR A 73 5.52 37.62 -45.54
N THR A 74 6.49 37.98 -44.70
CA THR A 74 7.44 37.04 -44.07
C THR A 74 7.09 36.73 -42.62
N SER A 75 6.25 37.53 -41.96
CA SER A 75 5.87 37.32 -40.55
C SER A 75 5.03 36.05 -40.32
N LEU A 76 5.33 35.35 -39.23
CA LEU A 76 4.60 34.17 -38.76
C LEU A 76 3.44 34.57 -37.84
N TRP A 77 2.31 34.98 -38.42
CA TRP A 77 1.09 35.44 -37.74
C TRP A 77 0.47 34.47 -36.71
N LYS A 78 0.96 33.23 -36.63
CA LYS A 78 0.64 32.28 -35.55
C LYS A 78 1.09 32.80 -34.17
N TYR A 79 2.08 33.70 -34.12
CA TYR A 79 2.70 34.25 -32.92
C TYR A 79 2.55 35.79 -32.83
N ALA A 80 1.58 36.36 -33.55
CA ALA A 80 1.44 37.80 -33.71
C ALA A 80 1.36 38.55 -32.37
N SER A 81 2.33 39.42 -32.13
CA SER A 81 2.45 40.28 -30.94
C SER A 81 1.90 41.69 -31.21
N VAL A 82 1.84 42.54 -30.17
CA VAL A 82 1.44 43.95 -30.30
C VAL A 82 2.33 44.68 -31.33
N ASN A 83 3.60 44.28 -31.45
CA ASN A 83 4.54 44.87 -32.41
C ASN A 83 4.13 44.62 -33.87
N GLU A 84 3.49 43.49 -34.19
CA GLU A 84 3.02 43.21 -35.55
C GLU A 84 1.82 44.08 -35.93
N LEU A 85 0.95 44.41 -34.97
CA LEU A 85 -0.15 45.35 -35.18
C LEU A 85 0.38 46.76 -35.46
N VAL A 86 1.37 47.21 -34.67
CA VAL A 86 2.02 48.51 -34.86
C VAL A 86 2.72 48.58 -36.23
N ASN A 87 3.44 47.53 -36.62
CA ASN A 87 4.12 47.47 -37.92
C ASN A 87 3.15 47.47 -39.10
N ALA A 88 2.01 46.78 -38.99
CA ALA A 88 0.98 46.81 -40.03
C ALA A 88 0.38 48.21 -40.19
N GLY A 89 0.04 48.89 -39.09
CA GLY A 89 -0.50 50.24 -39.15
C GLY A 89 0.48 51.28 -39.69
N LEU A 90 1.76 51.19 -39.30
CA LEU A 90 2.80 52.05 -39.86
C LEU A 90 3.01 51.81 -41.37
N ALA A 91 2.90 50.56 -41.82
CA ALA A 91 3.03 50.21 -43.24
C ALA A 91 1.87 50.76 -44.08
N VAL A 92 0.63 50.66 -43.61
CA VAL A 92 -0.56 51.21 -44.28
C VAL A 92 -0.51 52.73 -44.33
N LEU A 93 -0.11 53.38 -43.24
CA LEU A 93 0.02 54.83 -43.18
C LEU A 93 1.08 55.34 -44.16
N THR A 94 2.26 54.70 -44.19
CA THR A 94 3.34 55.00 -45.14
C THR A 94 2.89 54.74 -46.59
N ALA A 95 2.26 53.58 -46.80
CA ALA A 95 1.30 53.19 -47.84
C ALA A 95 0.56 54.35 -48.51
N GLY A 96 -0.42 54.85 -47.76
CA GLY A 96 -1.38 55.80 -48.25
C GLY A 96 -0.83 57.21 -48.39
N ILE A 97 0.10 57.64 -47.52
CA ILE A 97 0.74 58.96 -47.65
C ILE A 97 1.55 59.03 -48.95
N LEU A 98 2.34 58.00 -49.26
CA LEU A 98 3.12 57.98 -50.50
C LEU A 98 2.20 57.94 -51.72
N ASN A 99 1.15 57.12 -51.69
CA ASN A 99 0.14 57.08 -52.74
C ASN A 99 -0.55 58.43 -52.95
N TRP A 100 -0.88 59.14 -51.88
CA TRP A 100 -1.49 60.46 -51.97
C TRP A 100 -0.57 61.48 -52.65
N ILE A 101 0.72 61.50 -52.30
CA ILE A 101 1.72 62.38 -52.94
C ILE A 101 1.83 62.06 -54.43
N VAL A 102 1.90 60.78 -54.79
CA VAL A 102 2.02 60.36 -56.21
C VAL A 102 0.76 60.69 -57.00
N MET A 103 -0.44 60.47 -56.42
CA MET A 103 -1.71 60.87 -57.04
C MET A 103 -1.79 62.38 -57.27
N TRP A 104 -1.30 63.18 -56.32
CA TRP A 104 -1.27 64.64 -56.43
C TRP A 104 -0.33 65.10 -57.56
N ILE A 105 0.87 64.51 -57.67
CA ILE A 105 1.82 64.80 -58.76
C ILE A 105 1.26 64.36 -60.12
N ALA A 106 0.60 63.20 -60.17
CA ALA A 106 0.03 62.64 -61.39
C ALA A 106 -1.27 63.34 -61.85
N GLY A 107 -1.76 64.35 -61.10
CA GLY A 107 -2.97 65.09 -61.44
C GLY A 107 -4.25 64.24 -61.42
N VAL A 108 -4.30 63.19 -60.60
CA VAL A 108 -5.47 62.32 -60.49
C VAL A 108 -6.62 63.09 -59.87
N GLY A 109 -7.76 63.18 -60.56
CA GLY A 109 -8.98 63.90 -60.14
C GLY A 109 -9.73 63.26 -58.96
N ALA A 110 -9.01 62.88 -57.89
CA ALA A 110 -9.58 62.32 -56.68
C ALA A 110 -10.01 63.44 -55.71
N PRO A 111 -11.13 63.29 -54.99
CA PRO A 111 -11.59 64.33 -54.07
C PRO A 111 -10.73 64.47 -52.80
N LYS A 112 -10.82 65.67 -52.20
CA LYS A 112 -10.25 66.12 -50.90
C LYS A 112 -9.99 65.00 -49.88
N SER A 113 -11.08 64.31 -49.55
CA SER A 113 -11.20 63.36 -48.45
C SER A 113 -10.86 61.92 -48.83
N TYR A 114 -10.72 61.61 -50.13
CA TYR A 114 -10.49 60.25 -50.61
C TYR A 114 -9.24 59.59 -49.98
N PRO A 115 -8.05 60.23 -49.89
CA PRO A 115 -6.86 59.59 -49.34
C PRO A 115 -7.02 59.17 -47.87
N ILE A 116 -7.71 59.99 -47.06
CA ILE A 116 -7.93 59.71 -45.63
C ILE A 116 -8.91 58.54 -45.47
N LEU A 117 -10.00 58.54 -46.24
CA LEU A 117 -10.99 57.45 -46.22
C LEU A 117 -10.36 56.15 -46.73
N TYR A 118 -9.54 56.22 -47.77
CA TYR A 118 -8.80 55.09 -48.32
C TYR A 118 -7.87 54.46 -47.29
N ILE A 119 -7.02 55.25 -46.61
CA ILE A 119 -6.14 54.78 -45.54
C ILE A 119 -6.95 54.09 -44.44
N THR A 120 -8.03 54.72 -43.99
CA THR A 120 -8.88 54.20 -42.91
C THR A 120 -9.49 52.84 -43.27
N PHE A 121 -10.06 52.70 -44.46
CA PHE A 121 -10.65 51.43 -44.88
C PHE A 121 -9.59 50.36 -45.13
N LEU A 122 -8.44 50.75 -45.68
CA LEU A 122 -7.34 49.82 -45.91
C LEU A 122 -6.79 49.27 -44.58
N GLU A 123 -6.63 50.13 -43.57
CA GLU A 123 -6.20 49.72 -42.22
C GLU A 123 -7.14 48.66 -41.63
N ILE A 124 -8.45 48.92 -41.66
CA ILE A 124 -9.47 48.00 -41.15
C ILE A 124 -9.38 46.66 -41.86
N LEU A 125 -9.33 46.66 -43.20
CA LEU A 125 -9.30 45.44 -43.99
C LEU A 125 -8.01 44.64 -43.77
N VAL A 126 -6.85 45.30 -43.69
CA VAL A 126 -5.57 44.66 -43.40
C VAL A 126 -5.59 44.01 -42.01
N VAL A 127 -6.05 44.73 -40.98
CA VAL A 127 -6.18 44.17 -39.63
C VAL A 127 -7.12 42.96 -39.63
N VAL A 128 -8.27 43.04 -40.30
CA VAL A 128 -9.20 41.90 -40.40
C VAL A 128 -8.54 40.70 -41.09
N ILE A 129 -7.92 40.89 -42.26
CA ILE A 129 -7.26 39.81 -43.01
C ILE A 129 -6.18 39.14 -42.17
N ARG A 130 -5.40 39.92 -41.41
CA ARG A 130 -4.25 39.41 -40.64
C ARG A 130 -4.65 38.76 -39.31
N PHE A 131 -5.67 39.28 -38.65
CA PHE A 131 -6.13 38.75 -37.36
C PHE A 131 -7.26 37.73 -37.46
N TRP A 132 -7.86 37.52 -38.65
CA TRP A 132 -8.93 36.54 -38.86
C TRP A 132 -8.53 35.14 -38.42
N TYR A 133 -7.34 34.67 -38.76
CA TYR A 133 -6.88 33.32 -38.36
C TYR A 133 -6.73 33.19 -36.83
N ARG A 134 -6.26 34.24 -36.15
CA ARG A 134 -6.17 34.26 -34.68
C ARG A 134 -7.56 34.32 -34.04
N PHE A 135 -8.46 35.13 -34.58
CA PHE A 135 -9.84 35.25 -34.13
C PHE A 135 -10.60 33.92 -34.28
N VAL A 136 -10.49 33.26 -35.44
CA VAL A 136 -11.07 31.94 -35.69
C VAL A 136 -10.46 30.88 -34.78
N ARG A 137 -9.15 30.90 -34.50
CA ARG A 137 -8.53 29.97 -33.53
C ARG A 137 -8.96 30.24 -32.09
N TYR A 138 -9.07 31.51 -31.69
CA TYR A 138 -9.54 31.92 -30.38
C TYR A 138 -10.98 31.42 -30.17
N MET A 139 -11.87 31.73 -31.11
CA MET A 139 -13.25 31.27 -31.12
C MET A 139 -13.36 29.74 -31.15
N ARG A 140 -12.53 29.05 -31.95
CA ARG A 140 -12.52 27.59 -32.05
C ARG A 140 -11.97 26.92 -30.78
N ASN A 141 -11.02 27.53 -30.08
CA ASN A 141 -10.53 27.02 -28.80
C ASN A 141 -11.56 27.21 -27.69
N GLU A 142 -12.29 28.34 -27.66
CA GLU A 142 -13.44 28.52 -26.76
C GLU A 142 -14.61 27.57 -27.09
N PHE A 143 -14.90 27.32 -28.37
CA PHE A 143 -15.97 26.40 -28.78
C PHE A 143 -15.60 24.93 -28.54
N HIS A 144 -14.34 24.51 -28.74
CA HIS A 144 -13.89 23.15 -28.44
C HIS A 144 -13.75 22.89 -26.94
N ALA A 145 -13.57 23.92 -26.10
CA ALA A 145 -13.59 23.78 -24.64
C ALA A 145 -14.97 23.35 -24.09
N ARG A 146 -16.05 23.45 -24.89
CA ARG A 146 -17.39 22.94 -24.53
C ARG A 146 -17.68 21.50 -24.99
N GLY A 147 -16.74 20.87 -25.71
CA GLY A 147 -17.01 19.66 -26.50
C GLY A 147 -16.40 18.34 -26.02
N LYS A 148 -15.62 18.31 -24.93
CA LYS A 148 -15.08 17.06 -24.37
C LYS A 148 -15.41 16.95 -22.88
N LYS A 149 -16.25 15.98 -22.55
CA LYS A 149 -16.51 15.53 -21.17
C LYS A 149 -15.28 14.81 -20.62
N GLU A 150 -14.27 15.55 -20.20
CA GLU A 150 -13.33 15.10 -19.16
C GLU A 150 -13.61 15.92 -17.90
N LYS A 151 -13.56 15.28 -16.73
CA LYS A 151 -13.93 15.88 -15.43
C LYS A 151 -12.89 16.96 -15.09
N ILE A 152 -13.25 18.24 -15.20
CA ILE A 152 -12.39 19.38 -14.87
C ILE A 152 -12.32 19.50 -13.34
N ALA A 153 -11.13 19.41 -12.74
CA ALA A 153 -10.96 19.54 -11.30
C ALA A 153 -10.92 21.03 -10.87
N ASN A 154 -11.75 21.41 -9.91
CA ASN A 154 -11.76 22.74 -9.31
C ASN A 154 -10.63 22.85 -8.29
N VAL A 155 -9.84 23.92 -8.39
CA VAL A 155 -8.62 24.10 -7.60
C VAL A 155 -8.72 25.36 -6.75
N MET A 156 -8.41 25.23 -5.47
CA MET A 156 -8.17 26.35 -4.55
C MET A 156 -6.66 26.54 -4.36
N VAL A 157 -6.19 27.80 -4.38
CA VAL A 157 -4.78 28.13 -4.14
C VAL A 157 -4.63 28.87 -2.82
N ILE A 158 -3.89 28.29 -1.88
CA ILE A 158 -3.54 28.91 -0.60
C ILE A 158 -2.23 29.68 -0.79
N GLY A 159 -2.28 31.00 -0.58
CA GLY A 159 -1.20 31.96 -0.83
C GLY A 159 -1.48 32.80 -2.07
N ALA A 160 -1.89 34.07 -1.90
CA ALA A 160 -2.08 35.04 -2.98
C ALA A 160 -0.85 35.94 -3.16
N GLY A 161 0.35 35.36 -3.01
CA GLY A 161 1.64 35.99 -3.34
C GLY A 161 2.06 35.70 -4.79
N ASP A 162 3.31 36.03 -5.12
CA ASP A 162 3.85 35.86 -6.49
C ASP A 162 3.81 34.39 -6.96
N ALA A 163 4.15 33.46 -6.07
CA ALA A 163 4.07 32.02 -6.35
C ALA A 163 2.63 31.56 -6.67
N GLY A 164 1.65 32.01 -5.89
CA GLY A 164 0.24 31.70 -6.13
C GLY A 164 -0.29 32.32 -7.44
N ALA A 165 0.10 33.57 -7.73
CA ALA A 165 -0.25 34.24 -8.98
C ALA A 165 0.32 33.51 -10.21
N ALA A 166 1.56 33.01 -10.12
CA ALA A 166 2.19 32.23 -11.17
C ALA A 166 1.43 30.92 -11.45
N ILE A 167 1.07 30.18 -10.39
CA ILE A 167 0.29 28.93 -10.50
C ILE A 167 -1.09 29.18 -11.13
N VAL A 168 -1.82 30.22 -10.70
CA VAL A 168 -3.13 30.55 -11.28
C VAL A 168 -3.02 30.88 -12.77
N LYS A 169 -2.01 31.66 -13.15
CA LYS A 169 -1.75 32.04 -14.55
C LYS A 169 -1.46 30.82 -15.43
N GLU A 170 -0.64 29.89 -14.95
CA GLU A 170 -0.27 28.70 -15.72
C GLU A 170 -1.42 27.70 -15.86
N ILE A 171 -2.23 27.51 -14.80
CA ILE A 171 -3.48 26.73 -14.89
C ILE A 171 -4.38 27.28 -15.99
N GLY A 172 -4.47 28.61 -16.16
CA GLY A 172 -5.23 29.25 -17.22
C GLY A 172 -4.65 29.11 -18.63
N LEU A 173 -3.34 28.85 -18.78
CA LEU A 173 -2.64 28.78 -20.07
C LEU A 173 -2.51 27.35 -20.64
N SER A 174 -2.78 26.31 -19.83
CA SER A 174 -2.69 24.90 -20.23
C SER A 174 -3.64 24.53 -21.38
N LYS A 175 -3.12 23.84 -22.41
CA LYS A 175 -3.88 23.38 -23.59
C LYS A 175 -4.82 22.18 -23.32
N ASN A 176 -4.59 21.45 -22.23
CA ASN A 176 -5.44 20.37 -21.76
C ASN A 176 -6.09 20.86 -20.46
N VAL A 177 -7.33 21.36 -20.54
CA VAL A 177 -8.05 21.97 -19.42
C VAL A 177 -8.52 20.85 -18.47
N THR A 178 -7.63 20.36 -17.63
CA THR A 178 -7.94 19.36 -16.59
C THR A 178 -8.17 20.01 -15.22
N ARG A 179 -7.85 21.30 -15.06
CA ARG A 179 -7.91 22.05 -13.79
C ARG A 179 -8.43 23.46 -14.00
N ARG A 180 -9.21 23.97 -13.03
CA ARG A 180 -9.73 25.35 -13.01
C ARG A 180 -9.44 25.99 -11.67
N ALA A 181 -8.71 27.11 -11.64
CA ALA A 181 -8.52 27.89 -10.41
C ALA A 181 -9.81 28.65 -10.06
N CYS A 182 -10.43 28.30 -8.93
CA CYS A 182 -11.75 28.82 -8.54
C CYS A 182 -11.67 29.95 -7.50
N CYS A 183 -10.80 29.82 -6.51
CA CYS A 183 -10.58 30.84 -5.49
C CYS A 183 -9.18 30.74 -4.88
N MET A 184 -8.77 31.82 -4.20
CA MET A 184 -7.54 31.87 -3.42
C MET A 184 -7.82 32.18 -1.94
N ILE A 185 -6.96 31.68 -1.06
CA ILE A 185 -6.96 31.96 0.38
C ILE A 185 -5.65 32.65 0.75
N ASP A 186 -5.71 33.75 1.51
CA ASP A 186 -4.52 34.44 2.01
C ASP A 186 -4.85 35.11 3.36
N ASP A 187 -4.00 34.88 4.36
CA ASP A 187 -4.19 35.42 5.70
C ASP A 187 -4.01 36.95 5.75
N ASN A 188 -3.39 37.57 4.74
CA ASN A 188 -3.25 39.01 4.66
C ASN A 188 -4.62 39.68 4.38
N PRO A 189 -5.18 40.47 5.33
CA PRO A 189 -6.49 41.10 5.18
C PRO A 189 -6.58 42.04 3.98
N GLU A 190 -5.47 42.68 3.58
CA GLU A 190 -5.45 43.64 2.46
C GLU A 190 -5.72 43.01 1.10
N LYS A 191 -5.49 41.70 0.97
CA LYS A 191 -5.70 40.94 -0.27
C LYS A 191 -7.10 40.34 -0.36
N GLN A 192 -7.80 40.20 0.77
CA GLN A 192 -9.13 39.58 0.83
C GLN A 192 -10.16 40.44 0.09
N GLY A 193 -11.04 39.80 -0.69
CA GLY A 193 -12.03 40.47 -1.53
C GLY A 193 -11.50 41.05 -2.84
N LYS A 194 -10.18 40.94 -3.11
CA LYS A 194 -9.56 41.35 -4.38
C LYS A 194 -9.40 40.15 -5.32
N TYR A 195 -8.97 40.43 -6.56
CA TYR A 195 -8.71 39.43 -7.60
C TYR A 195 -7.22 39.37 -7.94
N VAL A 196 -6.68 38.17 -8.10
CA VAL A 196 -5.32 37.91 -8.58
C VAL A 196 -5.41 37.03 -9.81
N GLN A 197 -4.91 37.50 -10.96
CA GLN A 197 -5.00 36.79 -12.26
C GLN A 197 -6.44 36.33 -12.60
N GLY A 198 -7.45 37.12 -12.22
CA GLY A 198 -8.87 36.81 -12.44
C GLY A 198 -9.49 35.84 -11.42
N CYS A 199 -8.72 35.34 -10.44
CA CYS A 199 -9.19 34.47 -9.36
C CYS A 199 -9.48 35.28 -8.08
N PRO A 200 -10.65 35.15 -7.44
CA PRO A 200 -10.99 35.90 -6.23
C PRO A 200 -10.28 35.37 -4.98
N VAL A 201 -9.76 36.27 -4.14
CA VAL A 201 -9.23 35.95 -2.80
C VAL A 201 -10.38 36.03 -1.79
N VAL A 202 -10.81 34.90 -1.23
CA VAL A 202 -12.09 34.80 -0.53
C VAL A 202 -12.00 34.97 0.99
N GLY A 203 -10.80 34.88 1.56
CA GLY A 203 -10.55 35.07 3.00
C GLY A 203 -9.22 34.47 3.45
N GLY A 204 -9.03 34.41 4.78
CA GLY A 204 -7.91 33.73 5.43
C GLY A 204 -8.16 32.23 5.63
N ARG A 205 -7.22 31.57 6.32
CA ARG A 205 -7.24 30.11 6.56
C ARG A 205 -8.51 29.61 7.28
N ASP A 206 -9.19 30.47 8.03
CA ASP A 206 -10.45 30.19 8.72
C ASP A 206 -11.64 29.94 7.77
N LYS A 207 -11.53 30.34 6.50
CA LYS A 207 -12.60 30.18 5.49
C LYS A 207 -12.37 29.04 4.51
N ILE A 208 -11.33 28.23 4.71
CA ILE A 208 -10.95 27.13 3.82
C ILE A 208 -12.12 26.15 3.61
N GLU A 209 -12.72 25.63 4.68
CA GLU A 209 -13.83 24.66 4.58
C GLU A 209 -15.04 25.25 3.85
N LYS A 210 -15.46 26.46 4.25
CA LYS A 210 -16.58 27.18 3.62
C LYS A 210 -16.31 27.47 2.14
N ALA A 211 -15.06 27.74 1.76
CA ALA A 211 -14.67 27.95 0.38
C ALA A 211 -14.69 26.64 -0.42
N VAL A 212 -14.25 25.52 0.18
CA VAL A 212 -14.32 24.19 -0.44
C VAL A 212 -15.76 23.83 -0.81
N GLU A 213 -16.69 23.98 0.13
CA GLU A 213 -18.11 23.71 -0.11
C GLU A 213 -18.71 24.66 -1.16
N ARG A 214 -18.47 25.97 -1.00
CA ARG A 214 -19.04 27.00 -1.88
C ARG A 214 -18.58 26.89 -3.33
N PHE A 215 -17.33 26.53 -3.55
CA PHE A 215 -16.72 26.47 -4.89
C PHE A 215 -16.55 25.04 -5.42
N HIS A 216 -17.05 24.03 -4.69
CA HIS A 216 -16.91 22.61 -5.00
C HIS A 216 -15.48 22.24 -5.39
N ILE A 217 -14.53 22.52 -4.49
CA ILE A 217 -13.10 22.32 -4.74
C ILE A 217 -12.77 20.82 -4.70
N ASP A 218 -11.98 20.37 -5.68
CA ASP A 218 -11.45 18.99 -5.76
C ASP A 218 -9.99 18.92 -5.27
N LYS A 219 -9.20 19.98 -5.50
CA LYS A 219 -7.77 20.03 -5.14
C LYS A 219 -7.38 21.36 -4.47
N ILE A 220 -6.49 21.29 -3.49
CA ILE A 220 -5.94 22.44 -2.78
C ILE A 220 -4.43 22.52 -3.04
N ILE A 221 -3.94 23.67 -3.52
CA ILE A 221 -2.52 23.93 -3.74
C ILE A 221 -2.01 24.91 -2.70
N ILE A 222 -1.04 24.51 -1.88
CA ILE A 222 -0.30 25.39 -0.97
C ILE A 222 0.85 26.04 -1.75
N ALA A 223 0.67 27.31 -2.10
CA ALA A 223 1.60 28.14 -2.86
C ALA A 223 2.30 29.17 -1.95
N ILE A 224 2.73 28.73 -0.76
CA ILE A 224 3.50 29.54 0.20
C ILE A 224 4.86 28.86 0.47
N PRO A 225 5.81 28.92 -0.48
CA PRO A 225 7.06 28.17 -0.40
C PRO A 225 7.95 28.54 0.81
N ASN A 226 7.79 29.76 1.35
CA ASN A 226 8.56 30.29 2.48
C ASN A 226 7.82 30.17 3.82
N ALA A 227 6.72 29.40 3.89
CA ALA A 227 6.03 29.14 5.13
C ALA A 227 6.85 28.20 6.02
N SER A 228 6.88 28.44 7.33
CA SER A 228 7.48 27.49 8.28
C SER A 228 6.72 26.17 8.25
N LYS A 229 7.41 25.07 8.59
CA LYS A 229 6.75 23.75 8.66
C LYS A 229 5.57 23.71 9.64
N GLN A 230 5.59 24.54 10.69
CA GLN A 230 4.44 24.67 11.59
C GLN A 230 3.22 25.25 10.87
N VAL A 231 3.39 26.30 10.07
CA VAL A 231 2.29 26.88 9.28
C VAL A 231 1.77 25.89 8.23
N ILE A 232 2.66 25.11 7.60
CA ILE A 232 2.27 24.05 6.67
C ILE A 232 1.47 22.97 7.40
N ARG A 233 1.93 22.52 8.58
CA ARG A 233 1.22 21.54 9.42
C ARG A 233 -0.18 22.05 9.80
N ASP A 234 -0.29 23.29 10.25
CA ASP A 234 -1.58 23.90 10.62
C ASP A 234 -2.54 23.97 9.41
N LEU A 235 -2.03 24.37 8.24
CA LEU A 235 -2.81 24.41 7.00
C LEU A 235 -3.25 23.03 6.55
N VAL A 236 -2.37 22.03 6.61
CA VAL A 236 -2.71 20.63 6.30
C VAL A 236 -3.75 20.10 7.28
N GLU A 237 -3.68 20.49 8.56
CA GLU A 237 -4.66 20.13 9.58
C GLU A 237 -6.04 20.75 9.33
N ILE A 238 -6.10 22.00 8.85
CA ILE A 238 -7.36 22.64 8.43
C ILE A 238 -7.91 22.00 7.14
N CYS A 239 -7.05 21.75 6.16
CA CYS A 239 -7.47 21.15 4.89
C CYS A 239 -7.87 19.66 5.02
N LYS A 240 -7.50 19.02 6.13
CA LYS A 240 -7.74 17.61 6.44
C LYS A 240 -9.21 17.19 6.42
N ASP A 241 -10.10 18.06 6.88
CA ASP A 241 -11.52 17.76 7.02
C ASP A 241 -12.32 18.07 5.73
N THR A 242 -11.62 18.55 4.69
CA THR A 242 -12.23 18.96 3.41
C THR A 242 -12.34 17.86 2.36
N GLY A 243 -11.63 16.74 2.53
CA GLY A 243 -11.61 15.62 1.57
C GLY A 243 -10.95 15.93 0.21
N CYS A 244 -10.28 17.07 0.06
CA CYS A 244 -9.63 17.51 -1.18
C CYS A 244 -8.18 16.98 -1.31
N ASP A 245 -7.70 16.78 -2.54
CA ASP A 245 -6.29 16.44 -2.78
C ASP A 245 -5.37 17.63 -2.48
N LEU A 246 -4.37 17.43 -1.62
CA LEU A 246 -3.42 18.46 -1.22
C LEU A 246 -2.11 18.38 -2.03
N LEU A 247 -1.74 19.51 -2.66
CA LEU A 247 -0.49 19.70 -3.37
C LEU A 247 0.30 20.86 -2.75
N ILE A 248 1.62 20.79 -2.74
CA ILE A 248 2.51 21.83 -2.23
C ILE A 248 3.56 22.24 -3.27
N LEU A 249 3.86 23.53 -3.33
CA LEU A 249 4.98 24.07 -4.08
C LEU A 249 6.24 24.08 -3.19
N PRO A 250 7.29 23.29 -3.49
CA PRO A 250 8.47 23.21 -2.64
C PRO A 250 9.33 24.48 -2.72
N GLY A 251 9.93 24.88 -1.58
CA GLY A 251 10.70 26.13 -1.47
C GLY A 251 11.94 26.23 -2.37
N ILE A 252 12.61 25.10 -2.66
CA ILE A 252 13.84 25.07 -3.47
C ILE A 252 13.68 25.59 -4.90
N TYR A 253 12.45 25.55 -5.45
CA TYR A 253 12.18 25.89 -6.85
C TYR A 253 12.05 27.41 -7.10
N GLN A 254 12.08 28.25 -6.05
CA GLN A 254 12.25 29.70 -6.24
C GLN A 254 13.69 30.08 -6.60
N MET A 255 14.69 29.23 -6.32
CA MET A 255 16.10 29.56 -6.52
C MET A 255 16.59 29.35 -7.96
N ILE A 256 15.82 28.68 -8.83
CA ILE A 256 16.20 28.37 -10.21
C ILE A 256 15.26 29.13 -11.17
N ASP A 257 15.71 30.29 -11.63
CA ASP A 257 15.23 31.07 -12.80
C ASP A 257 13.76 31.54 -12.89
N GLY A 258 12.99 31.56 -11.80
CA GLY A 258 11.72 32.31 -11.76
C GLY A 258 10.59 31.74 -12.63
N GLU A 259 10.79 30.59 -13.26
CA GLU A 259 9.74 29.84 -13.98
C GLU A 259 9.11 28.80 -13.05
N VAL A 260 8.04 29.19 -12.36
CA VAL A 260 7.19 28.28 -11.59
C VAL A 260 6.35 27.47 -12.57
N SER A 261 6.44 26.14 -12.52
CA SER A 261 5.61 25.23 -13.32
C SER A 261 4.67 24.35 -12.48
N VAL A 262 3.46 24.12 -12.95
CA VAL A 262 2.47 23.14 -12.42
C VAL A 262 3.05 21.72 -12.39
N SER A 263 4.06 21.42 -13.22
CA SER A 263 4.78 20.13 -13.20
C SER A 263 5.65 19.92 -11.96
N GLN A 264 5.97 20.98 -11.22
CA GLN A 264 6.81 20.95 -10.01
C GLN A 264 6.01 20.77 -8.72
N LEU A 265 4.67 20.76 -8.81
CA LEU A 265 3.80 20.48 -7.66
C LEU A 265 3.97 19.03 -7.22
N ARG A 266 4.15 18.83 -5.91
CA ARG A 266 4.20 17.50 -5.30
C ARG A 266 3.12 17.33 -4.26
N GLU A 267 2.80 16.08 -3.95
CA GLU A 267 1.97 15.74 -2.79
C GLU A 267 2.69 16.09 -1.48
N VAL A 268 1.91 16.34 -0.44
CA VAL A 268 2.42 16.61 0.91
C VAL A 268 3.08 15.34 1.47
N ASN A 269 4.34 15.44 1.88
CA ASN A 269 5.11 14.32 2.42
C ASN A 269 5.04 14.28 3.94
N ILE A 270 5.37 13.13 4.53
CA ILE A 270 5.35 12.96 5.99
C ILE A 270 6.36 13.85 6.72
N GLU A 271 7.45 14.22 6.05
CA GLU A 271 8.48 15.13 6.56
C GLU A 271 7.97 16.57 6.72
N ASP A 272 6.90 16.91 5.99
CA ASP A 272 6.22 18.20 6.10
C ASP A 272 5.31 18.23 7.35
N LEU A 273 5.00 17.08 7.96
CA LEU A 273 4.14 16.94 9.14
C LEU A 273 4.88 16.94 10.49
N LEU A 274 6.21 16.88 10.50
CA LEU A 274 7.00 16.83 11.74
C LEU A 274 6.96 18.14 12.55
N GLY A 275 6.48 19.24 11.96
CA GLY A 275 6.36 20.53 12.63
C GLY A 275 7.68 21.21 13.01
N ARG A 276 8.84 20.62 12.66
CA ARG A 276 10.18 21.17 12.95
C ARG A 276 11.01 21.37 11.69
N GLU A 277 11.77 22.46 11.66
CA GLU A 277 12.75 22.74 10.60
C GLU A 277 13.86 21.65 10.62
N PRO A 278 14.29 21.14 9.44
CA PRO A 278 15.46 20.27 9.37
C PRO A 278 16.68 20.99 9.95
N ILE A 279 17.49 20.28 10.73
CA ILE A 279 18.70 20.85 11.32
C ILE A 279 19.71 21.08 10.19
N GLN A 280 19.96 22.35 9.86
CA GLN A 280 21.06 22.72 8.96
C GLN A 280 22.37 22.68 9.74
N THR A 281 23.18 21.65 9.48
CA THR A 281 24.53 21.55 10.03
C THR A 281 25.52 22.07 9.00
N ASN A 282 26.44 22.92 9.43
CA ASN A 282 27.53 23.39 8.57
C ASN A 282 28.63 22.32 8.52
N LEU A 283 28.40 21.26 7.74
CA LEU A 283 29.30 20.11 7.66
C LEU A 283 30.70 20.47 7.18
N ASP A 284 30.83 21.51 6.35
CA ASP A 284 32.10 22.01 5.82
C ASP A 284 33.06 22.51 6.93
N GLU A 285 32.53 23.05 8.02
CA GLU A 285 33.34 23.49 9.18
C GLU A 285 33.71 22.34 10.13
N ILE A 286 33.00 21.20 10.05
CA ILE A 286 33.01 20.14 11.07
C ILE A 286 33.78 18.90 10.60
N LEU A 287 33.81 18.63 9.29
CA LEU A 287 34.39 17.41 8.70
C LEU A 287 35.89 17.49 8.40
N GLY A 288 36.60 18.50 8.90
CA GLY A 288 38.06 18.59 8.75
C GLY A 288 38.83 17.37 9.28
N TYR A 289 38.25 16.60 10.22
CA TYR A 289 38.88 15.39 10.74
C TYR A 289 38.77 14.15 9.83
N VAL A 290 37.87 14.14 8.84
CA VAL A 290 37.75 13.05 7.85
C VAL A 290 38.36 13.39 6.50
N GLN A 291 38.59 14.67 6.22
CA GLN A 291 39.15 15.13 4.96
C GLN A 291 40.55 14.54 4.72
N GLY A 292 40.78 13.96 3.54
CA GLY A 292 42.05 13.31 3.19
C GLY A 292 42.39 12.05 4.00
N LYS A 293 41.43 11.52 4.78
CA LYS A 293 41.59 10.30 5.59
C LYS A 293 40.98 9.07 4.90
N VAL A 294 41.44 7.88 5.30
CA VAL A 294 40.80 6.61 4.94
C VAL A 294 39.67 6.35 5.94
N VAL A 295 38.43 6.27 5.46
CA VAL A 295 37.24 6.12 6.30
C VAL A 295 36.56 4.79 6.01
N MET A 296 36.27 4.00 7.05
CA MET A 296 35.56 2.74 6.93
C MET A 296 34.17 2.82 7.57
N VAL A 297 33.14 2.42 6.83
CA VAL A 297 31.76 2.32 7.31
C VAL A 297 31.33 0.86 7.27
N THR A 298 31.08 0.28 8.45
CA THR A 298 30.51 -1.08 8.55
C THR A 298 28.98 -1.01 8.61
N GLY A 299 28.29 -1.95 7.97
CA GLY A 299 26.85 -1.88 7.76
C GLY A 299 26.47 -0.81 6.73
N GLY A 300 27.38 -0.52 5.80
CA GLY A 300 27.26 0.58 4.84
C GLY A 300 26.18 0.42 3.78
N GLY A 301 25.60 -0.78 3.62
CA GLY A 301 24.39 -1.02 2.82
C GLY A 301 23.09 -0.78 3.60
N GLY A 302 23.16 -0.56 4.91
CA GLY A 302 22.00 -0.23 5.75
C GLY A 302 21.53 1.22 5.60
N SER A 303 20.35 1.56 6.14
CA SER A 303 19.77 2.90 5.98
C SER A 303 20.66 4.04 6.54
N ILE A 304 21.30 3.84 7.70
CA ILE A 304 22.22 4.83 8.29
C ILE A 304 23.61 4.74 7.66
N GLY A 305 24.12 3.52 7.45
CA GLY A 305 25.43 3.31 6.84
C GLY A 305 25.52 3.88 5.43
N SER A 306 24.50 3.67 4.59
CA SER A 306 24.49 4.21 3.22
C SER A 306 24.45 5.73 3.21
N GLU A 307 23.72 6.35 4.14
CA GLU A 307 23.67 7.80 4.27
C GLU A 307 24.98 8.39 4.81
N LEU A 308 25.66 7.70 5.75
CA LEU A 308 27.03 8.02 6.15
C LEU A 308 27.95 8.01 4.91
N CYS A 309 27.87 6.97 4.08
CA CYS A 309 28.67 6.89 2.86
C CYS A 309 28.37 8.05 1.89
N ARG A 310 27.10 8.47 1.74
CA ARG A 310 26.72 9.62 0.88
C ARG A 310 27.30 10.94 1.37
N GLN A 311 27.20 11.21 2.67
CA GLN A 311 27.70 12.45 3.26
C GLN A 311 29.23 12.46 3.33
N LEU A 312 29.89 11.33 3.57
CA LEU A 312 31.36 11.25 3.54
C LEU A 312 31.91 11.43 2.12
N ALA A 313 31.22 10.88 1.11
CA ALA A 313 31.64 10.99 -0.29
C ALA A 313 31.64 12.42 -0.83
N SER A 314 30.88 13.35 -0.24
CA SER A 314 30.86 14.76 -0.64
C SER A 314 31.96 15.62 0.01
N HIS A 315 32.82 15.08 0.87
CA HIS A 315 33.78 15.86 1.68
C HIS A 315 35.24 15.38 1.53
N ASP A 316 35.65 15.04 0.30
CA ASP A 316 37.05 14.77 -0.08
C ASP A 316 37.82 13.81 0.86
N VAL A 317 37.18 12.71 1.25
CA VAL A 317 37.88 11.59 1.92
C VAL A 317 38.90 10.96 0.97
N LYS A 318 40.05 10.52 1.48
CA LYS A 318 41.11 9.91 0.65
C LYS A 318 40.65 8.57 0.06
N GLN A 319 39.97 7.76 0.86
CA GLN A 319 39.39 6.49 0.45
C GLN A 319 38.19 6.18 1.34
N LEU A 320 37.09 5.74 0.74
CA LEU A 320 35.89 5.30 1.44
C LEU A 320 35.74 3.78 1.33
N ILE A 321 35.70 3.10 2.47
CA ILE A 321 35.59 1.64 2.55
C ILE A 321 34.21 1.27 3.10
N ILE A 322 33.40 0.64 2.27
CA ILE A 322 32.07 0.13 2.64
C ILE A 322 32.21 -1.35 2.98
N VAL A 323 31.89 -1.73 4.22
CA VAL A 323 31.88 -3.12 4.66
C VAL A 323 30.47 -3.53 5.03
N ASP A 324 29.92 -4.55 4.38
CA ASP A 324 28.60 -5.10 4.71
C ASP A 324 28.55 -6.61 4.53
N ILE A 325 27.62 -7.28 5.20
CA ILE A 325 27.32 -8.70 4.97
C ILE A 325 26.25 -8.86 3.89
N TYR A 326 25.39 -7.85 3.71
CA TYR A 326 24.29 -7.88 2.75
C TYR A 326 24.70 -7.28 1.41
N GLU A 327 24.94 -8.17 0.44
CA GLU A 327 25.47 -7.83 -0.88
C GLU A 327 24.63 -6.82 -1.68
N ASN A 328 23.30 -6.92 -1.66
CA ASN A 328 22.44 -6.03 -2.47
C ASN A 328 22.51 -4.59 -1.97
N GLY A 329 22.43 -4.38 -0.65
CA GLY A 329 22.51 -3.03 -0.08
C GLY A 329 23.88 -2.40 -0.33
N ALA A 330 24.96 -3.19 -0.25
CA ALA A 330 26.31 -2.73 -0.56
C ALA A 330 26.49 -2.41 -2.04
N TYR A 331 25.91 -3.21 -2.94
CA TYR A 331 25.95 -2.98 -4.38
C TYR A 331 25.15 -1.74 -4.80
N ASP A 332 23.97 -1.52 -4.22
CA ASP A 332 23.13 -0.37 -4.52
C ASP A 332 23.85 0.96 -4.19
N ILE A 333 24.43 1.06 -2.99
CA ILE A 333 25.19 2.25 -2.59
C ILE A 333 26.48 2.41 -3.40
N GLN A 334 27.15 1.30 -3.77
CA GLN A 334 28.31 1.35 -4.64
C GLN A 334 27.98 2.01 -5.98
N GLN A 335 26.92 1.54 -6.64
CA GLN A 335 26.50 2.07 -7.94
C GLN A 335 26.07 3.53 -7.86
N GLU A 336 25.38 3.91 -6.78
CA GLU A 336 24.98 5.30 -6.53
C GLU A 336 26.20 6.22 -6.42
N LEU A 337 27.18 5.87 -5.58
CA LEU A 337 28.36 6.69 -5.33
C LEU A 337 29.30 6.73 -6.54
N GLN A 338 29.49 5.62 -7.26
CA GLN A 338 30.31 5.60 -8.48
C GLN A 338 29.75 6.53 -9.57
N ARG A 339 28.43 6.65 -9.68
CA ARG A 339 27.79 7.55 -10.65
C ARG A 339 27.91 9.02 -10.25
N LYS A 340 27.77 9.33 -8.95
CA LYS A 340 27.74 10.70 -8.43
C LYS A 340 29.14 11.27 -8.19
N TYR A 341 30.08 10.44 -7.75
CA TYR A 341 31.45 10.80 -7.38
C TYR A 341 32.45 9.87 -8.09
N PRO A 342 32.63 10.00 -9.42
CA PRO A 342 33.45 9.09 -10.21
C PRO A 342 34.94 9.08 -9.85
N ASN A 343 35.42 10.12 -9.17
CA ASN A 343 36.82 10.26 -8.73
C ASN A 343 37.06 9.76 -7.30
N LEU A 344 36.02 9.31 -6.58
CA LEU A 344 36.16 8.79 -5.22
C LEU A 344 36.85 7.42 -5.25
N ASP A 345 37.94 7.27 -4.48
CA ASP A 345 38.52 5.96 -4.21
C ASP A 345 37.58 5.17 -3.30
N LEU A 346 36.73 4.35 -3.91
CA LEU A 346 35.67 3.59 -3.26
C LEU A 346 36.00 2.10 -3.26
N VAL A 347 36.05 1.51 -2.08
CA VAL A 347 36.26 0.08 -1.88
C VAL A 347 35.02 -0.52 -1.21
N VAL A 348 34.39 -1.53 -1.82
CA VAL A 348 33.26 -2.24 -1.23
C VAL A 348 33.65 -3.68 -0.93
N LEU A 349 33.46 -4.10 0.33
CA LEU A 349 33.89 -5.40 0.85
C LEU A 349 32.72 -6.13 1.48
N ILE A 350 32.50 -7.37 1.05
CA ILE A 350 31.57 -8.27 1.71
C ILE A 350 32.29 -8.96 2.87
N ALA A 351 31.88 -8.65 4.10
CA ALA A 351 32.43 -9.25 5.31
C ALA A 351 31.47 -9.17 6.50
N SER A 352 31.57 -10.15 7.38
CA SER A 352 30.87 -10.14 8.67
C SER A 352 31.78 -9.60 9.76
N VAL A 353 31.26 -8.67 10.58
CA VAL A 353 31.93 -8.20 11.81
C VAL A 353 32.16 -9.31 12.83
N ARG A 354 31.49 -10.46 12.68
CA ARG A 354 31.67 -11.66 13.49
C ARG A 354 32.98 -12.41 13.18
N SER A 355 33.64 -12.12 12.06
CA SER A 355 34.88 -12.79 11.68
C SER A 355 36.09 -11.95 12.08
N SER A 356 36.68 -12.27 13.23
CA SER A 356 37.90 -11.59 13.71
C SER A 356 39.04 -11.66 12.68
N HIS A 357 39.24 -12.80 12.04
CA HIS A 357 40.26 -12.97 11.00
C HIS A 357 40.04 -12.01 9.83
N ARG A 358 38.82 -11.99 9.26
CA ARG A 358 38.50 -11.14 8.12
C ARG A 358 38.61 -9.66 8.46
N ILE A 359 38.19 -9.25 9.66
CA ILE A 359 38.34 -7.86 10.10
C ILE A 359 39.82 -7.49 10.21
N ASN A 360 40.67 -8.34 10.80
CA ASN A 360 42.11 -8.07 10.88
C ASN A 360 42.75 -7.93 9.49
N GLU A 361 42.40 -8.78 8.51
CA GLU A 361 42.89 -8.64 7.13
C GLU A 361 42.54 -7.28 6.51
N ILE A 362 41.31 -6.80 6.73
CA ILE A 362 40.84 -5.51 6.21
C ILE A 362 41.63 -4.37 6.88
N MET A 363 41.80 -4.43 8.20
CA MET A 363 42.49 -3.41 8.98
C MET A 363 43.98 -3.33 8.60
N GLU A 364 44.63 -4.48 8.40
CA GLU A 364 46.02 -4.56 7.98
C GLU A 364 46.23 -3.98 6.58
N LYS A 365 45.36 -4.34 5.63
CA LYS A 365 45.47 -3.94 4.23
C LYS A 365 45.18 -2.46 4.00
N TYR A 366 44.10 -1.95 4.59
CA TYR A 366 43.60 -0.61 4.24
C TYR A 366 43.91 0.47 5.27
N ARG A 367 44.27 0.10 6.52
CA ARG A 367 44.67 1.03 7.60
C ARG A 367 43.72 2.23 7.73
N PRO A 368 42.43 2.02 8.04
CA PRO A 368 41.47 3.12 8.18
C PRO A 368 41.87 4.06 9.32
N ASN A 369 41.73 5.37 9.11
CA ASN A 369 41.92 6.39 10.14
C ASN A 369 40.67 6.56 11.00
N VAL A 370 39.49 6.45 10.39
CA VAL A 370 38.19 6.66 11.06
C VAL A 370 37.25 5.50 10.74
N ILE A 371 36.56 4.99 11.75
CA ILE A 371 35.58 3.91 11.60
C ILE A 371 34.21 4.36 12.11
N TYR A 372 33.19 4.23 11.28
CA TYR A 372 31.79 4.28 11.70
C TYR A 372 31.20 2.87 11.75
N HIS A 373 30.74 2.47 12.93
CA HIS A 373 30.17 1.15 13.15
C HIS A 373 28.64 1.17 13.19
N ALA A 374 28.02 0.90 12.04
CA ALA A 374 26.57 0.80 11.89
C ALA A 374 26.05 -0.64 11.68
N ALA A 375 26.94 -1.64 11.62
CA ALA A 375 26.56 -3.05 11.46
C ALA A 375 25.94 -3.64 12.74
N ALA A 376 24.62 -3.64 12.83
CA ALA A 376 23.89 -4.23 13.95
C ALA A 376 22.50 -4.75 13.56
N HIS A 377 22.04 -5.79 14.25
CA HIS A 377 20.63 -6.18 14.25
C HIS A 377 19.82 -5.21 15.09
N LYS A 378 18.68 -4.77 14.54
CA LYS A 378 17.84 -3.72 15.14
C LYS A 378 16.38 -4.10 15.41
N HIS A 379 15.92 -5.25 14.93
CA HIS A 379 14.51 -5.64 15.03
C HIS A 379 14.21 -6.33 16.36
N VAL A 380 13.61 -5.59 17.31
CA VAL A 380 13.32 -6.09 18.67
C VAL A 380 12.60 -7.45 18.67
N PRO A 381 11.47 -7.67 17.97
CA PRO A 381 10.77 -8.94 18.06
C PRO A 381 11.57 -10.13 17.54
N LEU A 382 12.35 -9.94 16.47
CA LEU A 382 13.21 -10.99 15.92
C LEU A 382 14.38 -11.30 16.86
N MET A 383 14.95 -10.28 17.49
CA MET A 383 16.04 -10.48 18.44
C MET A 383 15.54 -11.11 19.73
N GLU A 384 14.29 -10.87 20.14
CA GLU A 384 13.67 -11.60 21.24
C GLU A 384 13.49 -13.10 20.92
N SER A 385 13.17 -13.47 19.68
CA SER A 385 13.15 -14.89 19.28
C SER A 385 14.53 -15.50 19.05
N SER A 386 15.56 -14.67 18.85
CA SER A 386 16.92 -15.12 18.50
C SER A 386 17.97 -14.37 19.32
N PRO A 387 17.96 -14.49 20.66
CA PRO A 387 18.80 -13.69 21.55
C PRO A 387 20.30 -13.96 21.32
N ASN A 388 20.68 -15.21 21.03
CA ASN A 388 22.05 -15.59 20.72
C ASN A 388 22.61 -14.85 19.49
N GLU A 389 21.81 -14.66 18.43
CA GLU A 389 22.25 -13.95 17.23
C GLU A 389 22.42 -12.45 17.47
N ALA A 390 21.59 -11.84 18.35
CA ALA A 390 21.77 -10.46 18.77
C ALA A 390 23.14 -10.26 19.45
N ILE A 391 23.54 -11.20 20.30
CA ILE A 391 24.85 -11.17 20.99
C ILE A 391 26.00 -11.40 20.02
N LYS A 392 25.94 -12.43 19.15
CA LYS A 392 27.02 -12.70 18.19
C LYS A 392 27.29 -11.51 17.28
N ASN A 393 26.24 -10.90 16.73
CA ASN A 393 26.41 -9.81 15.79
C ASN A 393 26.70 -8.47 16.47
N ASN A 394 25.86 -8.04 17.41
CA ASN A 394 26.00 -6.71 18.00
C ASN A 394 27.17 -6.67 18.99
N VAL A 395 27.22 -7.60 19.95
CA VAL A 395 28.19 -7.56 21.04
C VAL A 395 29.55 -8.07 20.60
N VAL A 396 29.63 -9.34 20.16
CA VAL A 396 30.90 -9.97 19.79
C VAL A 396 31.49 -9.31 18.54
N GLY A 397 30.65 -8.94 17.57
CA GLY A 397 31.07 -8.18 16.39
C GLY A 397 31.66 -6.82 16.73
N THR A 398 31.02 -6.05 17.63
CA THR A 398 31.58 -4.77 18.11
C THR A 398 32.92 -5.01 18.82
N TYR A 399 33.01 -6.04 19.68
CA TYR A 399 34.24 -6.36 20.39
C TYR A 399 35.42 -6.66 19.45
N TYR A 400 35.22 -7.48 18.41
CA TYR A 400 36.27 -7.79 17.44
C TYR A 400 36.70 -6.56 16.64
N LEU A 401 35.74 -5.77 16.18
CA LEU A 401 36.01 -4.59 15.39
C LEU A 401 36.71 -3.50 16.21
N ALA A 402 36.25 -3.24 17.44
CA ALA A 402 36.86 -2.27 18.34
C ALA A 402 38.26 -2.71 18.80
N THR A 403 38.46 -4.00 19.09
CA THR A 403 39.78 -4.54 19.41
C THR A 403 40.75 -4.35 18.24
N ALA A 404 40.32 -4.66 17.01
CA ALA A 404 41.13 -4.43 15.83
C ALA A 404 41.41 -2.93 15.60
N ALA A 405 40.45 -2.05 15.88
CA ALA A 405 40.65 -0.60 15.77
C ALA A 405 41.78 -0.10 16.68
N GLY A 406 41.75 -0.52 17.95
CA GLY A 406 42.80 -0.19 18.91
C GLY A 406 44.17 -0.79 18.54
N MET A 407 44.21 -2.05 18.12
CA MET A 407 45.46 -2.73 17.74
C MET A 407 46.14 -2.11 16.52
N TYR A 408 45.37 -1.62 15.55
CA TYR A 408 45.89 -1.06 14.30
C TYR A 408 46.05 0.46 14.33
N GLY A 409 45.76 1.11 15.47
CA GLY A 409 45.97 2.53 15.68
C GLY A 409 45.01 3.42 14.90
N VAL A 410 43.73 3.04 14.84
CA VAL A 410 42.67 3.91 14.28
C VAL A 410 42.59 5.18 15.13
N GLU A 411 42.45 6.34 14.49
CA GLU A 411 42.38 7.62 15.22
C GLU A 411 41.04 7.73 15.96
N ARG A 412 39.93 7.40 15.28
CA ARG A 412 38.59 7.55 15.84
C ARG A 412 37.64 6.42 15.47
N PHE A 413 36.90 5.94 16.47
CA PHE A 413 35.87 4.91 16.32
C PHE A 413 34.52 5.41 16.83
N VAL A 414 33.54 5.47 15.93
CA VAL A 414 32.18 5.96 16.24
C VAL A 414 31.19 4.80 16.16
N LEU A 415 30.69 4.36 17.31
CA LEU A 415 29.62 3.37 17.42
C LEU A 415 28.24 4.00 17.24
N ILE A 416 27.42 3.44 16.36
CA ILE A 416 26.00 3.79 16.26
C ILE A 416 25.18 2.98 17.27
N SER A 417 24.68 3.67 18.30
CA SER A 417 23.82 3.13 19.36
C SER A 417 22.38 3.65 19.23
N THR A 418 21.54 3.41 20.24
CA THR A 418 20.10 3.69 20.22
C THR A 418 19.60 4.04 21.63
N ASP A 419 18.54 4.84 21.69
CA ASP A 419 17.73 5.08 22.90
C ASP A 419 17.34 3.79 23.67
N LYS A 420 17.12 2.66 22.98
CA LYS A 420 16.76 1.38 23.62
C LYS A 420 17.85 0.75 24.50
N ALA A 421 19.07 1.29 24.47
CA ALA A 421 20.13 0.93 25.42
C ALA A 421 19.86 1.48 26.84
N VAL A 422 19.00 2.50 26.95
CA VAL A 422 18.55 3.09 28.21
C VAL A 422 17.49 2.19 28.83
N ASN A 423 17.68 1.80 30.10
CA ASN A 423 16.80 0.91 30.88
C ASN A 423 16.24 -0.26 30.05
N PRO A 424 17.10 -1.18 29.56
CA PRO A 424 16.72 -2.08 28.48
C PRO A 424 15.66 -3.09 28.93
N THR A 425 14.51 -3.13 28.26
CA THR A 425 13.46 -4.13 28.45
C THR A 425 13.52 -5.27 27.43
N SER A 426 14.52 -5.24 26.54
CA SER A 426 14.70 -6.20 25.44
C SER A 426 16.16 -6.62 25.33
N ILE A 427 16.39 -7.82 24.79
CA ILE A 427 17.73 -8.35 24.51
C ILE A 427 18.46 -7.48 23.47
N MET A 428 17.73 -6.90 22.51
CA MET A 428 18.31 -5.99 21.52
C MET A 428 18.85 -4.73 22.21
N GLY A 429 18.05 -4.09 23.07
CA GLY A 429 18.49 -2.93 23.86
C GLY A 429 19.67 -3.27 24.77
N ALA A 430 19.60 -4.39 25.49
CA ALA A 430 20.68 -4.84 26.36
C ALA A 430 21.98 -5.13 25.58
N SER A 431 21.89 -5.71 24.38
CA SER A 431 23.05 -5.93 23.52
C SER A 431 23.76 -4.62 23.16
N LYS A 432 22.99 -3.54 22.92
CA LYS A 432 23.55 -2.21 22.60
C LYS A 432 24.16 -1.54 23.83
N ARG A 433 23.58 -1.73 25.01
CA ARG A 433 24.19 -1.31 26.28
C ARG A 433 25.56 -1.97 26.50
N ILE A 434 25.67 -3.27 26.24
CA ILE A 434 26.96 -3.99 26.30
C ILE A 434 27.95 -3.44 25.25
N CYS A 435 27.48 -3.07 24.06
CA CYS A 435 28.35 -2.43 23.06
C CYS A 435 28.94 -1.11 23.57
N GLU A 436 28.16 -0.29 24.28
CA GLU A 436 28.65 0.96 24.89
C GLU A 436 29.72 0.69 25.95
N MET A 437 29.52 -0.33 26.80
CA MET A 437 30.52 -0.78 27.78
C MET A 437 31.80 -1.29 27.10
N ILE A 438 31.70 -1.98 25.95
CA ILE A 438 32.86 -2.39 25.14
C ILE A 438 33.64 -1.15 24.69
N ILE A 439 32.97 -0.16 24.11
CA ILE A 439 33.62 1.05 23.57
C ILE A 439 34.32 1.84 24.69
N GLN A 440 33.72 1.96 25.87
CA GLN A 440 34.36 2.59 27.03
C GLN A 440 35.59 1.81 27.52
N THR A 441 35.49 0.48 27.63
CA THR A 441 36.62 -0.38 28.00
C THR A 441 37.77 -0.26 27.00
N MET A 442 37.46 -0.18 25.69
CA MET A 442 38.48 -0.06 24.65
C MET A 442 39.14 1.32 24.64
N ASN A 443 38.40 2.38 24.96
CA ASN A 443 38.93 3.74 25.14
C ASN A 443 40.00 3.80 26.23
N ASN A 444 39.80 3.09 27.34
CA ASN A 444 40.76 3.08 28.45
C ASN A 444 41.98 2.19 28.16
N LYS A 445 41.91 1.33 27.14
CA LYS A 445 42.94 0.35 26.80
C LYS A 445 43.87 0.78 25.65
N TYR A 446 43.39 1.61 24.72
CA TYR A 446 44.12 2.00 23.51
C TYR A 446 44.05 3.51 23.30
N ASP A 447 44.99 4.05 22.51
CA ASP A 447 45.04 5.49 22.19
C ASP A 447 43.95 5.94 21.17
N THR A 448 43.17 4.99 20.63
CA THR A 448 42.04 5.27 19.73
C THR A 448 40.91 5.95 20.49
N GLU A 449 40.37 7.04 19.95
CA GLU A 449 39.21 7.71 20.54
C GLU A 449 37.92 6.93 20.22
N PHE A 450 37.40 6.25 21.24
CA PHE A 450 36.20 5.41 21.13
C PHE A 450 34.98 6.15 21.66
N VAL A 451 33.97 6.37 20.81
CA VAL A 451 32.74 7.07 21.19
C VAL A 451 31.50 6.35 20.70
N ALA A 452 30.38 6.57 21.39
CA ALA A 452 29.08 6.05 21.00
C ALA A 452 28.09 7.21 20.78
N VAL A 453 27.24 7.10 19.76
CA VAL A 453 26.18 8.09 19.49
C VAL A 453 24.82 7.39 19.59
N ARG A 454 23.97 7.87 20.51
CA ARG A 454 22.60 7.43 20.73
C ARG A 454 21.63 8.37 20.05
N PHE A 455 20.69 7.80 19.31
CA PHE A 455 19.51 8.50 18.82
C PHE A 455 18.31 7.56 18.75
N GLY A 456 17.13 8.16 18.60
CA GLY A 456 15.85 7.46 18.56
C GLY A 456 15.49 6.95 17.16
N ASN A 457 14.21 7.04 16.81
CA ASN A 457 13.73 6.48 15.55
C ASN A 457 14.03 7.41 14.39
N VAL A 458 14.38 6.80 13.26
CA VAL A 458 14.71 7.53 12.04
C VAL A 458 13.67 7.24 10.98
N LEU A 459 13.08 8.31 10.43
CA LEU A 459 12.02 8.25 9.43
C LEU A 459 12.49 7.57 8.15
N GLY A 460 11.59 6.80 7.52
CA GLY A 460 11.89 6.16 6.22
C GLY A 460 12.93 5.05 6.25
N SER A 461 13.53 4.74 7.42
CA SER A 461 14.50 3.64 7.53
C SER A 461 13.84 2.27 7.35
N ASN A 462 14.60 1.30 6.83
CA ASN A 462 14.13 -0.07 6.60
C ASN A 462 13.56 -0.68 7.88
N GLY A 463 12.33 -1.19 7.84
CA GLY A 463 11.69 -1.76 9.04
C GLY A 463 11.07 -0.75 10.02
N SER A 464 11.00 0.53 9.66
CA SER A 464 10.22 1.55 10.39
C SER A 464 8.71 1.31 10.26
N VAL A 465 7.94 1.92 11.16
CA VAL A 465 6.47 1.81 11.21
C VAL A 465 5.79 2.45 9.98
N ILE A 466 6.40 3.47 9.38
CA ILE A 466 5.82 4.21 8.24
C ILE A 466 5.73 3.35 6.97
N PRO A 467 6.80 2.65 6.53
CA PRO A 467 6.69 1.68 5.44
C PRO A 467 5.60 0.62 5.66
N LEU A 468 5.42 0.17 6.89
CA LEU A 468 4.35 -0.77 7.25
C LEU A 468 2.97 -0.14 7.06
N PHE A 469 2.76 1.07 7.59
CA PHE A 469 1.48 1.79 7.43
C PHE A 469 1.17 2.05 5.96
N LYS A 470 2.14 2.51 5.16
CA LYS A 470 1.96 2.69 3.71
C LYS A 470 1.54 1.40 3.01
N LYS A 471 2.15 0.26 3.35
CA LYS A 471 1.76 -1.05 2.80
C LYS A 471 0.36 -1.46 3.25
N GLN A 472 0.01 -1.25 4.52
CA GLN A 472 -1.32 -1.55 5.06
C GLN A 472 -2.39 -0.68 4.40
N ILE A 473 -2.13 0.60 4.21
CA ILE A 473 -3.02 1.54 3.52
C ILE A 473 -3.20 1.13 2.05
N ALA A 474 -2.10 0.85 1.34
CA ALA A 474 -2.16 0.39 -0.05
C ALA A 474 -2.91 -0.96 -0.21
N ALA A 475 -2.95 -1.78 0.84
CA ALA A 475 -3.70 -3.03 0.88
C ALA A 475 -5.18 -2.86 1.30
N GLY A 476 -5.64 -1.63 1.58
CA GLY A 476 -7.02 -1.34 2.00
C GLY A 476 -7.28 -1.38 3.52
N GLY A 477 -6.23 -1.44 4.35
CA GLY A 477 -6.36 -1.46 5.82
C GLY A 477 -6.63 -2.84 6.42
N PRO A 478 -6.82 -2.94 7.76
CA PRO A 478 -6.63 -1.87 8.75
C PRO A 478 -5.16 -1.55 9.02
N VAL A 479 -4.88 -0.32 9.45
CA VAL A 479 -3.55 0.08 9.92
C VAL A 479 -3.38 -0.38 11.37
N THR A 480 -2.32 -1.13 11.67
CA THR A 480 -2.14 -1.71 13.00
C THR A 480 -1.20 -0.85 13.85
N VAL A 481 -1.75 -0.24 14.90
CA VAL A 481 -0.97 0.51 15.90
C VAL A 481 -0.81 -0.34 17.15
N THR A 482 0.36 -0.36 17.76
CA THR A 482 0.60 -1.23 18.93
C THR A 482 -0.15 -0.76 20.17
N HIS A 483 -0.18 0.54 20.47
CA HIS A 483 -0.94 1.09 21.60
C HIS A 483 -1.39 2.52 21.30
N PRO A 484 -2.58 2.98 21.75
CA PRO A 484 -3.07 4.34 21.50
C PRO A 484 -2.13 5.44 22.01
N ASP A 485 -1.55 5.25 23.19
CA ASP A 485 -0.68 6.24 23.84
C ASP A 485 0.81 6.14 23.49
N ILE A 486 1.17 5.32 22.50
CA ILE A 486 2.58 5.11 22.16
C ILE A 486 3.16 6.35 21.45
N ILE A 487 4.22 6.90 22.01
CA ILE A 487 4.93 8.06 21.46
C ILE A 487 6.36 7.70 21.09
N ARG A 488 6.87 8.33 20.03
CA ARG A 488 8.24 8.12 19.54
C ARG A 488 8.85 9.44 19.10
N TYR A 489 10.14 9.58 19.35
CA TYR A 489 10.95 10.64 18.77
C TYR A 489 11.37 10.28 17.35
N PHE A 490 11.29 11.25 16.43
CA PHE A 490 11.63 11.06 15.02
C PHE A 490 12.59 12.15 14.53
N MET A 491 13.55 11.71 13.73
CA MET A 491 14.39 12.58 12.90
C MET A 491 14.52 11.99 11.50
N THR A 492 14.98 12.79 10.54
CA THR A 492 15.26 12.28 9.18
C THR A 492 16.61 11.54 9.15
N ILE A 493 16.80 10.64 8.17
CA ILE A 493 18.09 9.92 8.00
C ILE A 493 19.24 10.92 7.79
N PRO A 494 19.13 11.93 6.90
CA PRO A 494 20.21 12.89 6.71
C PRO A 494 20.55 13.67 7.98
N GLU A 495 19.54 14.13 8.73
CA GLU A 495 19.74 14.82 10.03
C GLU A 495 20.50 13.95 11.03
N ALA A 496 20.09 12.69 11.19
CA ALA A 496 20.72 11.75 12.11
C ALA A 496 22.20 11.58 11.80
N VAL A 497 22.51 11.38 10.52
CA VAL A 497 23.89 11.17 10.06
C VAL A 497 24.72 12.43 10.22
N SER A 498 24.18 13.61 9.90
CA SER A 498 24.95 14.85 10.05
C SER A 498 25.31 15.13 11.51
N LEU A 499 24.40 14.87 12.45
CA LEU A 499 24.70 14.97 13.88
C LEU A 499 25.65 13.88 14.38
N VAL A 500 25.60 12.66 13.84
CA VAL A 500 26.59 11.60 14.12
C VAL A 500 27.99 12.02 13.67
N LEU A 501 28.11 12.57 12.47
CA LEU A 501 29.36 13.10 11.95
C LEU A 501 29.89 14.23 12.84
N GLN A 502 29.01 15.11 13.31
CA GLN A 502 29.38 16.18 14.23
C GLN A 502 29.76 15.71 15.63
N ALA A 503 29.07 14.72 16.19
CA ALA A 503 29.45 14.08 17.44
C ALA A 503 30.84 13.45 17.32
N GLY A 504 31.14 12.85 16.16
CA GLY A 504 32.47 12.36 15.82
C GLY A 504 33.52 13.48 15.80
N ALA A 505 33.20 14.72 15.43
CA ALA A 505 34.16 15.84 15.50
C ALA A 505 34.41 16.33 16.93
N TYR A 506 33.41 16.23 17.82
CA TYR A 506 33.51 16.63 19.23
C TYR A 506 34.13 15.57 20.15
N ALA A 507 34.25 14.34 19.68
CA ALA A 507 34.82 13.21 20.40
C ALA A 507 36.22 13.51 20.97
N LYS A 508 36.43 13.17 22.25
CA LYS A 508 37.75 13.12 22.91
C LYS A 508 38.05 11.75 23.53
N GLY A 509 37.15 10.80 23.37
CA GLY A 509 37.26 9.42 23.84
C GLY A 509 36.42 9.14 25.09
N GLY A 510 35.68 8.03 25.06
CA GLY A 510 34.89 7.52 26.18
C GLY A 510 33.48 8.09 26.30
N GLU A 511 33.14 9.11 25.50
CA GLU A 511 31.84 9.78 25.57
C GLU A 511 30.71 8.98 24.94
N ILE A 512 29.52 9.14 25.53
CA ILE A 512 28.25 8.72 24.93
C ILE A 512 27.47 9.97 24.57
N PHE A 513 27.37 10.26 23.27
CA PHE A 513 26.62 11.38 22.74
C PHE A 513 25.14 11.02 22.61
N VAL A 514 24.25 11.90 23.07
CA VAL A 514 22.79 11.76 22.93
C VAL A 514 22.29 12.91 22.06
N LEU A 515 21.63 12.58 20.96
CA LEU A 515 21.09 13.56 20.03
C LEU A 515 19.73 14.08 20.50
N ASP A 516 19.52 15.40 20.43
CA ASP A 516 18.20 16.01 20.63
C ASP A 516 17.31 15.74 19.42
N MET A 517 16.18 15.09 19.70
CA MET A 517 15.20 14.66 18.70
C MET A 517 13.94 15.54 18.71
N GLY A 518 13.91 16.63 19.48
CA GLY A 518 12.76 17.51 19.62
C GLY A 518 11.56 16.84 20.28
N GLU A 519 10.36 17.32 19.96
CA GLU A 519 9.11 16.84 20.57
C GLU A 519 8.71 15.42 20.11
N PRO A 520 8.18 14.58 21.01
CA PRO A 520 7.73 13.24 20.68
C PRO A 520 6.42 13.24 19.88
N VAL A 521 6.26 12.28 18.97
CA VAL A 521 5.08 12.12 18.11
C VAL A 521 4.27 10.89 18.52
N LYS A 522 2.95 11.03 18.69
CA LYS A 522 2.03 9.90 18.89
C LYS A 522 1.90 9.08 17.60
N ILE A 523 2.16 7.77 17.70
CA ILE A 523 2.08 6.88 16.52
C ILE A 523 0.65 6.73 16.01
N ALA A 524 -0.35 6.81 16.89
CA ALA A 524 -1.75 6.83 16.49
C ALA A 524 -2.06 8.04 15.59
N ASP A 525 -1.54 9.22 15.92
CA ASP A 525 -1.76 10.44 15.12
C ASP A 525 -0.97 10.41 13.82
N LEU A 526 0.23 9.82 13.83
CA LEU A 526 0.99 9.54 12.62
C LEU A 526 0.25 8.60 11.66
N ALA A 527 -0.35 7.52 12.17
CA ALA A 527 -1.17 6.59 11.39
C ALA A 527 -2.39 7.28 10.78
N LYS A 528 -3.12 8.05 11.60
CA LYS A 528 -4.28 8.85 11.18
C LYS A 528 -3.92 9.84 10.06
N ASN A 529 -2.78 10.49 10.15
CA ASN A 529 -2.33 11.45 9.15
C ASN A 529 -1.93 10.75 7.84
N LEU A 530 -1.26 9.59 7.93
CA LEU A 530 -0.90 8.78 6.76
C LEU A 530 -2.10 8.26 5.98
N ILE A 531 -3.14 7.78 6.68
CA ILE A 531 -4.40 7.34 6.07
C ILE A 531 -5.02 8.49 5.26
N ARG A 532 -5.12 9.69 5.87
CA ARG A 532 -5.72 10.87 5.22
C ARG A 532 -4.90 11.40 4.06
N LEU A 533 -3.58 11.46 4.20
CA LEU A 533 -2.69 11.84 3.10
C LEU A 533 -2.78 10.89 1.90
N SER A 534 -3.23 9.65 2.12
CA SER A 534 -3.43 8.66 1.07
C SER A 534 -4.83 8.75 0.44
N GLY A 535 -5.63 9.76 0.76
CA GLY A 535 -6.97 9.99 0.21
C GLY A 535 -8.10 9.22 0.90
N TYR A 536 -7.84 8.63 2.06
CA TYR A 536 -8.81 7.81 2.80
C TYR A 536 -9.25 8.47 4.11
N LYS A 537 -10.50 8.27 4.51
CA LYS A 537 -11.04 8.68 5.79
C LYS A 537 -10.75 7.64 6.88
N VAL A 538 -10.24 8.11 8.01
CA VAL A 538 -9.97 7.25 9.17
C VAL A 538 -11.29 6.76 9.77
N GLY A 539 -11.43 5.44 9.92
CA GLY A 539 -12.61 4.81 10.53
C GLY A 539 -13.78 4.59 9.58
N GLU A 540 -13.83 5.27 8.43
CA GLU A 540 -14.77 5.00 7.34
C GLU A 540 -14.11 4.12 6.27
N ASP A 541 -13.04 4.61 5.64
CA ASP A 541 -12.36 3.90 4.56
C ASP A 541 -11.27 2.95 5.09
N ILE A 542 -10.53 3.38 6.13
CA ILE A 542 -9.44 2.61 6.74
C ILE A 542 -9.50 2.71 8.25
N GLU A 543 -9.69 1.57 8.93
CA GLU A 543 -9.69 1.47 10.39
C GLU A 543 -8.25 1.42 10.97
N ILE A 544 -8.07 1.96 12.18
CA ILE A 544 -6.86 1.76 12.99
C ILE A 544 -7.16 0.70 14.05
N LYS A 545 -6.47 -0.45 13.98
CA LYS A 545 -6.61 -1.53 14.95
C LYS A 545 -5.46 -1.53 15.95
N TYR A 546 -5.79 -1.52 17.24
CA TYR A 546 -4.79 -1.63 18.30
C TYR A 546 -4.42 -3.08 18.59
N THR A 547 -3.14 -3.44 18.47
CA THR A 547 -2.67 -4.84 18.57
C THR A 547 -2.04 -5.20 19.91
N GLY A 548 -1.89 -4.24 20.82
CA GLY A 548 -1.08 -4.40 22.03
C GLY A 548 0.42 -4.21 21.78
N LEU A 549 1.17 -4.01 22.87
CA LEU A 549 2.63 -3.88 22.82
C LEU A 549 3.28 -5.22 22.45
N ARG A 550 4.27 -5.18 21.55
CA ARG A 550 5.03 -6.39 21.19
C ARG A 550 6.01 -6.77 22.29
N PRO A 551 6.46 -8.05 22.36
CA PRO A 551 7.47 -8.47 23.32
C PRO A 551 8.71 -7.57 23.27
N GLY A 552 9.15 -7.07 24.43
CA GLY A 552 10.30 -6.18 24.57
C GLY A 552 10.08 -4.71 24.18
N GLU A 553 8.92 -4.35 23.62
CA GLU A 553 8.61 -2.98 23.18
C GLU A 553 8.14 -2.08 24.35
N LYS A 554 8.69 -0.87 24.45
CA LYS A 554 8.33 0.13 25.47
C LYS A 554 7.15 0.99 25.03
N LEU A 555 6.36 1.49 25.98
CA LEU A 555 5.29 2.47 25.69
C LEU A 555 5.89 3.86 25.41
N TYR A 556 6.88 4.27 26.20
CA TYR A 556 7.62 5.52 26.08
C TYR A 556 9.11 5.23 25.89
N GLU A 557 9.78 5.96 25.01
CA GLU A 557 11.24 5.91 24.89
C GLU A 557 11.83 6.96 25.84
N GLU A 558 12.80 6.54 26.65
CA GLU A 558 13.57 7.42 27.53
C GLU A 558 14.86 7.78 26.81
N LEU A 559 15.23 9.06 26.79
CA LEU A 559 16.48 9.49 26.15
C LEU A 559 17.70 9.22 27.06
N LEU A 560 17.50 9.10 28.38
CA LEU A 560 18.56 9.02 29.40
C LEU A 560 18.13 8.21 30.63
N MET A 561 19.12 7.71 31.37
CA MET A 561 18.94 7.19 32.73
C MET A 561 19.19 8.30 33.76
N ASP A 562 18.54 8.22 34.93
CA ASP A 562 18.71 9.19 36.03
C ASP A 562 20.18 9.32 36.52
N GLU A 563 20.99 8.29 36.31
CA GLU A 563 22.38 8.18 36.78
C GLU A 563 23.41 8.89 35.85
N GLU A 564 23.06 9.13 34.57
CA GLU A 564 24.03 9.55 33.54
C GLU A 564 24.23 11.08 33.42
N GLY A 565 23.25 11.90 33.85
CA GLY A 565 23.30 13.36 33.71
C GLY A 565 23.46 13.88 32.27
N MET A 566 23.44 15.20 32.05
CA MET A 566 23.70 15.82 30.75
C MET A 566 24.67 17.00 30.85
N GLN A 567 25.64 17.04 29.93
CA GLN A 567 26.40 18.24 29.58
C GLN A 567 26.13 18.62 28.12
N ASP A 568 25.79 19.88 27.88
CA ASP A 568 25.54 20.37 26.54
C ASP A 568 26.85 20.58 25.77
N THR A 569 26.85 20.23 24.47
CA THR A 569 27.91 20.66 23.54
C THR A 569 27.64 22.07 23.01
N ALA A 570 28.60 22.65 22.30
CA ALA A 570 28.44 23.95 21.63
C ALA A 570 27.26 23.99 20.64
N ASN A 571 26.84 22.83 20.10
CA ASN A 571 25.73 22.73 19.16
C ASN A 571 24.34 22.75 19.86
N LYS A 572 24.27 22.52 21.18
CA LYS A 572 23.02 22.37 21.97
C LYS A 572 22.07 21.24 21.53
N LEU A 573 22.24 20.65 20.34
CA LEU A 573 21.47 19.48 19.87
C LEU A 573 22.21 18.15 20.10
N ILE A 574 23.40 18.22 20.70
CA ILE A 574 24.20 17.06 21.08
C ILE A 574 24.56 17.23 22.55
N HIS A 575 24.21 16.24 23.36
CA HIS A 575 24.52 16.18 24.78
C HIS A 575 25.50 15.06 25.06
N ILE A 576 26.33 15.21 26.09
CA ILE A 576 27.28 14.20 26.54
C ILE A 576 26.74 13.58 27.83
N GLY A 577 26.51 12.27 27.81
CA GLY A 577 26.22 11.47 29.00
C GLY A 577 27.50 11.11 29.74
N LYS A 578 27.44 10.97 31.08
CA LYS A 578 28.58 10.50 31.86
C LYS A 578 28.96 9.06 31.49
N PRO A 579 30.25 8.71 31.56
CA PRO A 579 30.69 7.32 31.41
C PRO A 579 30.03 6.39 32.42
N ILE A 580 29.86 5.11 32.04
CA ILE A 580 29.26 4.10 32.90
C ILE A 580 30.36 3.60 33.85
N GLU A 581 30.12 3.62 35.15
CA GLU A 581 31.04 3.04 36.14
C GLU A 581 30.79 1.54 36.29
N PHE A 582 31.78 0.71 35.96
CA PHE A 582 31.76 -0.74 36.14
C PHE A 582 33.18 -1.33 36.23
N ASP A 583 33.33 -2.55 36.75
CA ASP A 583 34.60 -3.26 36.79
C ASP A 583 34.93 -3.85 35.40
N GLU A 584 35.90 -3.24 34.70
CA GLU A 584 36.33 -3.65 33.36
C GLU A 584 36.93 -5.06 33.32
N THR A 585 37.61 -5.49 34.38
CA THR A 585 38.26 -6.82 34.42
C THR A 585 37.20 -7.91 34.50
N GLU A 586 36.23 -7.71 35.38
CA GLU A 586 35.07 -8.60 35.50
C GLU A 586 34.21 -8.56 34.23
N PHE A 587 33.98 -7.38 33.65
CA PHE A 587 33.24 -7.23 32.40
C PHE A 587 33.88 -8.02 31.24
N LEU A 588 35.19 -7.95 31.06
CA LEU A 588 35.89 -8.73 30.03
C LEU A 588 35.78 -10.25 30.25
N ARG A 589 35.78 -10.70 31.52
CA ARG A 589 35.54 -12.11 31.88
C ARG A 589 34.11 -12.54 31.52
N GLN A 590 33.13 -11.73 31.88
CA GLN A 590 31.72 -11.97 31.56
C GLN A 590 31.46 -11.95 30.05
N LEU A 591 32.08 -11.02 29.32
CA LEU A 591 31.99 -10.93 27.86
C LEU A 591 32.50 -12.20 27.17
N ARG A 592 33.58 -12.80 27.68
CA ARG A 592 34.09 -14.09 27.18
C ARG A 592 33.11 -15.24 27.43
N SER A 593 32.54 -15.31 28.63
CA SER A 593 31.50 -16.30 28.96
C SER A 593 30.27 -16.13 28.07
N LEU A 594 29.86 -14.87 27.85
CA LEU A 594 28.73 -14.52 27.00
C LEU A 594 28.96 -14.93 25.54
N GLN A 595 30.18 -14.73 25.02
CA GLN A 595 30.57 -15.19 23.69
C GLN A 595 30.46 -16.72 23.56
N ILE A 596 31.03 -17.47 24.51
CA ILE A 596 30.98 -18.94 24.51
C ILE A 596 29.53 -19.44 24.55
N ALA A 597 28.70 -18.82 25.40
CA ALA A 597 27.28 -19.16 25.49
C ALA A 597 26.54 -18.89 24.18
N ALA A 598 26.81 -17.73 23.56
CA ALA A 598 26.20 -17.38 22.28
C ALA A 598 26.59 -18.36 21.17
N ASP A 599 27.88 -18.68 21.04
CA ASP A 599 28.40 -19.62 20.03
C ASP A 599 27.81 -21.03 20.16
N ASN A 600 27.56 -21.48 21.39
CA ASN A 600 26.89 -22.75 21.69
C ASN A 600 25.35 -22.69 21.63
N ASN A 601 24.77 -21.54 21.26
CA ASN A 601 23.32 -21.29 21.27
C ASN A 601 22.64 -21.61 22.61
N SER A 602 23.29 -21.23 23.71
CA SER A 602 22.80 -21.54 25.05
C SER A 602 21.46 -20.85 25.35
N ASP A 603 20.58 -21.57 26.08
CA ASP A 603 19.30 -21.04 26.54
C ASP A 603 19.47 -20.02 27.69
N ASN A 604 20.60 -20.07 28.40
CA ASN A 604 20.90 -19.18 29.52
C ASN A 604 21.39 -17.77 29.11
N ILE A 605 21.40 -17.44 27.82
CA ILE A 605 21.98 -16.18 27.31
C ILE A 605 21.36 -14.94 27.95
N ARG A 606 20.06 -15.00 28.28
CA ARG A 606 19.33 -13.89 28.92
C ARG A 606 19.79 -13.65 30.35
N GLN A 607 20.08 -14.70 31.10
CA GLN A 607 20.64 -14.61 32.45
C GLN A 607 22.03 -13.99 32.42
N LEU A 608 22.91 -14.45 31.51
CA LEU A 608 24.25 -13.87 31.36
C LEU A 608 24.21 -12.38 30.98
N VAL A 609 23.27 -11.99 30.12
CA VAL A 609 23.07 -10.56 29.79
C VAL A 609 22.56 -9.77 30.99
N LYS A 610 21.68 -10.36 31.82
CA LYS A 610 21.18 -9.73 33.06
C LYS A 610 22.28 -9.52 34.10
N GLU A 611 23.24 -10.43 34.18
CA GLU A 611 24.41 -10.30 35.06
C GLU A 611 25.30 -9.12 34.64
N ILE A 612 25.51 -8.95 33.33
CA ILE A 612 26.32 -7.85 32.77
C ILE A 612 25.57 -6.51 32.83
N VAL A 613 24.26 -6.53 32.58
CA VAL A 613 23.39 -5.34 32.56
C VAL A 613 22.29 -5.51 33.60
N PRO A 614 22.53 -5.13 34.87
CA PRO A 614 21.55 -5.30 35.94
C PRO A 614 20.20 -4.61 35.69
N ALA A 615 20.18 -3.52 34.91
CA ALA A 615 18.95 -2.84 34.51
C ALA A 615 18.10 -3.62 33.48
N TYR A 616 18.63 -4.68 32.86
CA TYR A 616 17.89 -5.48 31.88
C TYR A 616 16.73 -6.23 32.56
N VAL A 617 15.49 -6.10 32.09
CA VAL A 617 14.37 -6.86 32.67
C VAL A 617 14.08 -8.09 31.83
N ILE A 618 14.32 -9.29 32.39
CA ILE A 618 13.86 -10.55 31.79
C ILE A 618 12.35 -10.64 32.01
N LYS A 619 11.56 -10.45 30.96
CA LYS A 619 10.15 -10.84 30.98
C LYS A 619 10.10 -12.36 30.92
N GLU A 620 9.72 -13.01 32.01
CA GLU A 620 9.42 -14.44 32.02
C GLU A 620 8.33 -14.71 30.96
N LYS A 621 8.72 -15.34 29.85
CA LYS A 621 7.77 -16.20 29.17
C LYS A 621 7.57 -17.35 30.14
N LYS A 622 6.34 -17.56 30.63
CA LYS A 622 5.93 -18.91 31.01
C LYS A 622 6.14 -19.76 29.76
N GLU A 623 7.27 -20.45 29.67
CA GLU A 623 7.33 -21.68 28.88
C GLU A 623 6.36 -22.61 29.57
N VAL A 624 5.13 -22.64 29.07
CA VAL A 624 4.20 -23.67 29.45
C VAL A 624 4.76 -24.93 28.78
N GLU A 625 5.56 -25.70 29.52
CA GLU A 625 6.02 -27.07 29.23
C GLU A 625 4.87 -28.05 28.90
N THR A 626 3.63 -27.55 28.86
CA THR A 626 2.45 -28.35 28.62
C THR A 626 2.31 -28.69 27.16
N LYS A 627 2.07 -29.99 26.92
CA LYS A 627 1.59 -30.57 25.67
C LYS A 627 0.59 -29.63 24.98
N ARG A 628 0.88 -29.31 23.70
CA ARG A 628 -0.04 -28.56 22.85
C ARG A 628 -1.27 -29.41 22.56
N ILE A 629 -2.45 -28.82 22.75
CA ILE A 629 -3.73 -29.41 22.38
C ILE A 629 -4.21 -28.70 21.11
N PHE A 630 -4.43 -29.44 20.04
CA PHE A 630 -4.85 -28.90 18.74
C PHE A 630 -6.36 -28.89 18.59
N LEU A 631 -6.86 -28.04 17.68
CA LEU A 631 -8.29 -28.00 17.38
C LEU A 631 -8.77 -29.30 16.73
N SER A 632 -8.07 -29.75 15.68
CA SER A 632 -8.32 -31.03 14.99
C SER A 632 -7.13 -31.29 14.06
N SER A 633 -6.24 -32.22 14.44
CA SER A 633 -5.07 -32.59 13.63
C SER A 633 -5.22 -33.98 12.99
N PRO A 634 -4.51 -34.26 11.87
CA PRO A 634 -4.52 -35.58 11.23
C PRO A 634 -4.18 -36.73 12.19
N THR A 635 -4.75 -37.91 11.95
CA THR A 635 -4.41 -39.14 12.69
C THR A 635 -4.17 -40.27 11.70
N ILE A 636 -2.92 -40.71 11.53
CA ILE A 636 -2.53 -41.78 10.59
C ILE A 636 -2.33 -43.08 11.37
N ARG A 637 -2.90 -44.20 10.91
CA ARG A 637 -2.99 -45.45 11.70
C ARG A 637 -2.42 -46.69 11.01
N GLY A 638 -1.87 -46.57 9.81
CA GLY A 638 -1.04 -47.59 9.16
C GLY A 638 -1.48 -47.90 7.73
N LEU A 639 -2.76 -48.19 7.51
CA LEU A 639 -3.31 -48.50 6.18
C LEU A 639 -3.04 -47.41 5.15
N GLU A 640 -2.98 -46.14 5.59
CA GLU A 640 -2.60 -45.02 4.71
C GLU A 640 -1.20 -45.21 4.14
N GLN A 641 -0.24 -45.65 4.98
CA GLN A 641 1.14 -45.90 4.56
C GLN A 641 1.21 -47.08 3.60
N GLU A 642 0.39 -48.12 3.80
CA GLU A 642 0.34 -49.28 2.90
C GLU A 642 -0.16 -48.89 1.51
N PHE A 643 -1.25 -48.15 1.40
CA PHE A 643 -1.78 -47.69 0.11
C PHE A 643 -0.87 -46.66 -0.57
N VAL A 644 -0.22 -45.79 0.20
CA VAL A 644 0.81 -44.89 -0.34
C VAL A 644 1.99 -45.69 -0.87
N LYS A 645 2.51 -46.66 -0.10
CA LYS A 645 3.58 -47.55 -0.54
C LYS A 645 3.19 -48.29 -1.81
N GLN A 646 1.96 -48.79 -1.91
CA GLN A 646 1.45 -49.43 -3.13
C GLN A 646 1.53 -48.49 -4.36
N ALA A 647 1.20 -47.21 -4.20
CA ALA A 647 1.31 -46.24 -5.29
C ALA A 647 2.76 -46.06 -5.78
N PHE A 648 3.72 -46.02 -4.85
CA PHE A 648 5.15 -45.96 -5.17
C PHE A 648 5.68 -47.26 -5.77
N ASP A 649 5.35 -48.42 -5.19
CA ASP A 649 5.78 -49.74 -5.66
C ASP A 649 5.31 -50.01 -7.10
N THR A 650 4.09 -49.57 -7.42
CA THR A 650 3.49 -49.73 -8.76
C THR A 650 3.82 -48.56 -9.70
N ASN A 651 4.57 -47.56 -9.23
CA ASN A 651 4.97 -46.35 -9.94
C ASN A 651 3.79 -45.49 -10.46
N TRP A 652 2.59 -45.65 -9.89
CA TRP A 652 1.43 -44.79 -10.15
C TRP A 652 1.45 -43.56 -9.24
N VAL A 653 2.42 -42.66 -9.45
CA VAL A 653 2.59 -41.41 -8.70
C VAL A 653 2.06 -40.23 -9.54
N ALA A 654 0.80 -40.31 -9.94
CA ALA A 654 0.14 -39.38 -10.87
C ALA A 654 -1.30 -39.09 -10.41
N PRO A 655 -1.98 -38.07 -10.96
CA PRO A 655 -3.38 -37.79 -10.68
C PRO A 655 -4.34 -38.76 -11.39
N LEU A 656 -4.03 -40.04 -11.32
CA LEU A 656 -4.81 -41.18 -11.80
C LEU A 656 -4.15 -42.47 -11.31
N GLY A 657 -4.94 -43.52 -11.10
CA GLY A 657 -4.43 -44.82 -10.70
C GLY A 657 -5.41 -45.60 -9.81
N PRO A 658 -5.01 -46.81 -9.37
CA PRO A 658 -5.89 -47.71 -8.63
C PRO A 658 -6.44 -47.15 -7.32
N ASN A 659 -5.65 -46.40 -6.54
CA ASN A 659 -6.13 -45.82 -5.29
C ASN A 659 -7.17 -44.73 -5.55
N VAL A 660 -7.03 -43.95 -6.62
CA VAL A 660 -8.06 -42.97 -7.00
C VAL A 660 -9.38 -43.67 -7.31
N ASN A 661 -9.34 -44.68 -8.18
CA ASN A 661 -10.54 -45.40 -8.61
C ASN A 661 -11.24 -46.11 -7.43
N ASN A 662 -10.45 -46.75 -6.56
CA ASN A 662 -10.97 -47.45 -5.39
C ASN A 662 -11.52 -46.48 -4.35
N PHE A 663 -10.85 -45.34 -4.12
CA PHE A 663 -11.36 -44.35 -3.17
C PHE A 663 -12.70 -43.74 -3.62
N GLU A 664 -12.86 -43.50 -4.92
CA GLU A 664 -14.14 -43.08 -5.50
C GLU A 664 -15.23 -44.11 -5.26
N THR A 665 -14.93 -45.38 -5.55
CA THR A 665 -15.88 -46.49 -5.40
C THR A 665 -16.27 -46.70 -3.94
N GLU A 666 -15.28 -46.79 -3.05
CA GLU A 666 -15.46 -47.04 -1.61
C GLU A 666 -16.25 -45.90 -0.96
N LEU A 667 -15.92 -44.64 -1.26
CA LEU A 667 -16.65 -43.50 -0.71
C LEU A 667 -18.07 -43.43 -1.24
N ALA A 668 -18.28 -43.63 -2.55
CA ALA A 668 -19.62 -43.63 -3.15
C ALA A 668 -20.52 -44.71 -2.55
N GLN A 669 -19.96 -45.89 -2.27
CA GLN A 669 -20.64 -46.98 -1.58
C GLN A 669 -20.95 -46.64 -0.13
N TYR A 670 -19.98 -46.07 0.61
CA TYR A 670 -20.17 -45.72 2.02
C TYR A 670 -21.30 -44.70 2.22
N VAL A 671 -21.36 -43.66 1.37
CA VAL A 671 -22.39 -42.61 1.50
C VAL A 671 -23.70 -42.95 0.77
N ASP A 672 -23.74 -44.05 0.01
CA ASP A 672 -24.82 -44.37 -0.94
C ASP A 672 -25.07 -43.22 -1.95
N GLY A 673 -23.99 -42.64 -2.48
CA GLY A 673 -24.03 -41.42 -3.32
C GLY A 673 -24.05 -41.67 -4.83
N GLY A 674 -24.16 -42.94 -5.26
CA GLY A 674 -24.09 -43.33 -6.67
C GLY A 674 -22.66 -43.37 -7.21
N TYR A 675 -22.22 -42.26 -7.81
CA TYR A 675 -20.91 -42.14 -8.48
C TYR A 675 -20.09 -41.01 -7.87
N ALA A 676 -18.76 -41.11 -7.96
CA ALA A 676 -17.84 -40.15 -7.36
C ALA A 676 -16.68 -39.72 -8.27
N ALA A 677 -16.24 -38.48 -8.10
CA ALA A 677 -15.05 -37.90 -8.72
C ALA A 677 -14.09 -37.33 -7.66
N ALA A 678 -12.94 -37.98 -7.46
CA ALA A 678 -11.89 -37.55 -6.54
C ALA A 678 -11.09 -36.37 -7.11
N VAL A 679 -11.10 -35.26 -6.39
CA VAL A 679 -10.47 -34.01 -6.82
C VAL A 679 -9.51 -33.46 -5.77
N SER A 680 -8.71 -32.49 -6.17
CA SER A 680 -7.60 -31.90 -5.41
C SER A 680 -8.05 -31.13 -4.16
N ALA A 681 -9.31 -30.70 -4.09
CA ALA A 681 -9.87 -29.99 -2.95
C ALA A 681 -11.41 -30.06 -2.93
N GLY A 682 -12.03 -29.88 -1.76
CA GLY A 682 -13.47 -29.66 -1.66
C GLY A 682 -13.93 -28.45 -2.48
N THR A 683 -13.16 -27.36 -2.48
CA THR A 683 -13.39 -26.18 -3.32
C THR A 683 -13.45 -26.50 -4.81
N ALA A 684 -12.59 -27.42 -5.28
CA ALA A 684 -12.59 -27.85 -6.68
C ALA A 684 -13.85 -28.66 -7.01
N ALA A 685 -14.33 -29.50 -6.09
CA ALA A 685 -15.58 -30.23 -6.24
C ALA A 685 -16.78 -29.27 -6.32
N ILE A 686 -16.87 -28.26 -5.44
CA ILE A 686 -17.95 -27.25 -5.49
C ILE A 686 -17.93 -26.50 -6.82
N HIS A 687 -16.74 -26.11 -7.30
CA HIS A 687 -16.62 -25.44 -8.59
C HIS A 687 -17.13 -26.29 -9.76
N LEU A 688 -16.77 -27.57 -9.80
CA LEU A 688 -17.28 -28.48 -10.83
C LEU A 688 -18.79 -28.70 -10.70
N ALA A 689 -19.32 -28.82 -9.48
CA ALA A 689 -20.76 -28.95 -9.24
C ALA A 689 -21.56 -27.74 -9.75
N LEU A 690 -21.08 -26.51 -9.50
CA LEU A 690 -21.69 -25.28 -10.00
C LEU A 690 -21.68 -25.25 -11.54
N LYS A 691 -20.55 -25.60 -12.15
CA LYS A 691 -20.43 -25.65 -13.61
C LYS A 691 -21.37 -26.69 -14.23
N LEU A 692 -21.50 -27.86 -13.62
CA LEU A 692 -22.40 -28.93 -14.06
C LEU A 692 -23.88 -28.65 -13.76
N ALA A 693 -24.17 -27.85 -12.73
CA ALA A 693 -25.50 -27.28 -12.50
C ALA A 693 -25.87 -26.23 -13.56
N GLY A 694 -24.89 -25.76 -14.33
CA GLY A 694 -25.07 -24.85 -15.45
C GLY A 694 -25.10 -23.37 -15.05
N VAL A 695 -24.48 -23.02 -13.92
CA VAL A 695 -24.34 -21.63 -13.45
C VAL A 695 -23.56 -20.80 -14.47
N ARG A 696 -24.06 -19.61 -14.77
CA ARG A 696 -23.44 -18.67 -15.73
C ARG A 696 -23.08 -17.34 -15.07
N ALA A 697 -22.21 -16.60 -15.75
CA ALA A 697 -21.83 -15.26 -15.33
C ALA A 697 -23.06 -14.35 -15.14
N GLY A 698 -23.13 -13.67 -14.00
CA GLY A 698 -24.23 -12.78 -13.62
C GLY A 698 -25.47 -13.48 -13.04
N GLU A 699 -25.54 -14.82 -13.04
CA GLU A 699 -26.64 -15.53 -12.40
C GLU A 699 -26.51 -15.52 -10.87
N ASN A 700 -27.64 -15.48 -10.18
CA ASN A 700 -27.69 -15.58 -8.72
C ASN A 700 -27.53 -17.04 -8.28
N VAL A 701 -26.86 -17.25 -7.15
CA VAL A 701 -26.76 -18.54 -6.47
C VAL A 701 -27.06 -18.32 -4.99
N PHE A 702 -28.09 -18.98 -4.46
CA PHE A 702 -28.35 -18.93 -3.02
C PHE A 702 -27.31 -19.75 -2.27
N VAL A 703 -26.72 -19.20 -1.21
CA VAL A 703 -25.68 -19.88 -0.45
C VAL A 703 -25.76 -19.56 1.04
N SER A 704 -25.46 -20.54 1.89
CA SER A 704 -25.40 -20.34 3.34
C SER A 704 -24.43 -19.22 3.71
N SER A 705 -24.85 -18.30 4.59
CA SER A 705 -23.99 -17.23 5.07
C SER A 705 -22.99 -17.71 6.13
N LEU A 706 -23.44 -18.49 7.12
CA LEU A 706 -22.57 -19.03 8.16
C LEU A 706 -21.81 -20.24 7.62
N THR A 707 -20.71 -19.99 6.90
CA THR A 707 -19.89 -21.04 6.30
C THR A 707 -18.44 -20.59 6.12
N PHE A 708 -17.59 -21.49 5.65
CA PHE A 708 -16.24 -21.20 5.20
C PHE A 708 -16.22 -20.64 3.76
N SER A 709 -15.32 -19.68 3.48
CA SER A 709 -15.23 -19.00 2.18
C SER A 709 -15.10 -19.92 0.96
N ALA A 710 -14.57 -21.13 1.13
CA ALA A 710 -14.44 -22.12 0.06
C ALA A 710 -15.79 -22.56 -0.54
N THR A 711 -16.90 -22.43 0.19
CA THR A 711 -18.25 -22.66 -0.34
C THR A 711 -18.63 -21.59 -1.37
N CYS A 712 -18.25 -20.34 -1.11
CA CYS A 712 -18.74 -19.17 -1.84
C CYS A 712 -17.79 -18.73 -2.97
N ASN A 713 -16.47 -18.87 -2.78
CA ASN A 713 -15.49 -18.45 -3.78
C ASN A 713 -15.72 -19.10 -5.17
N PRO A 714 -16.10 -20.39 -5.28
CA PRO A 714 -16.42 -21.02 -6.56
C PRO A 714 -17.58 -20.37 -7.34
N ILE A 715 -18.54 -19.75 -6.64
CA ILE A 715 -19.62 -18.99 -7.30
C ILE A 715 -19.00 -17.79 -8.04
N ARG A 716 -18.04 -17.11 -7.40
CA ARG A 716 -17.30 -16.01 -8.03
C ARG A 716 -16.35 -16.46 -9.13
N TYR A 717 -15.80 -17.68 -9.08
CA TYR A 717 -14.96 -18.21 -10.15
C TYR A 717 -15.72 -18.32 -11.48
N GLU A 718 -17.00 -18.67 -11.44
CA GLU A 718 -17.90 -18.70 -12.61
C GLU A 718 -18.53 -17.31 -12.90
N ASN A 719 -18.08 -16.24 -12.24
CA ASN A 719 -18.61 -14.87 -12.31
C ASN A 719 -20.10 -14.75 -11.94
N ALA A 720 -20.62 -15.67 -11.14
CA ALA A 720 -21.97 -15.60 -10.59
C ALA A 720 -22.02 -14.74 -9.32
N VAL A 721 -23.24 -14.43 -8.87
CA VAL A 721 -23.51 -13.57 -7.72
C VAL A 721 -24.03 -14.42 -6.56
N PRO A 722 -23.26 -14.60 -5.47
CA PRO A 722 -23.77 -15.27 -4.29
C PRO A 722 -24.82 -14.37 -3.62
N ILE A 723 -25.96 -14.95 -3.27
CA ILE A 723 -26.99 -14.33 -2.46
C ILE A 723 -27.04 -15.10 -1.14
N PHE A 724 -26.66 -14.41 -0.06
CA PHE A 724 -26.43 -15.05 1.22
C PHE A 724 -27.74 -15.26 1.98
N ILE A 725 -27.93 -16.48 2.48
CA ILE A 725 -29.09 -16.86 3.28
C ILE A 725 -28.64 -17.01 4.73
N ASP A 726 -29.38 -16.37 5.63
CA ASP A 726 -29.13 -16.43 7.07
C ASP A 726 -29.30 -17.85 7.64
N SER A 727 -28.81 -18.03 8.86
CA SER A 727 -28.91 -19.28 9.59
C SER A 727 -30.18 -19.35 10.46
N GLU A 728 -30.58 -20.56 10.82
CA GLU A 728 -31.57 -20.79 11.88
C GLU A 728 -30.89 -21.32 13.17
N GLU A 729 -31.60 -21.25 14.30
CA GLU A 729 -31.01 -21.49 15.63
C GLU A 729 -30.88 -22.98 15.99
N ASP A 730 -31.67 -23.87 15.38
CA ASP A 730 -31.77 -25.28 15.80
C ASP A 730 -30.61 -26.15 15.28
N THR A 731 -29.97 -25.77 14.16
CA THR A 731 -28.84 -26.48 13.55
C THR A 731 -27.69 -25.56 13.13
N TRP A 732 -27.89 -24.24 13.17
CA TRP A 732 -26.97 -23.21 12.65
C TRP A 732 -26.80 -23.20 11.12
N ASN A 733 -27.51 -24.07 10.41
CA ASN A 733 -27.50 -24.15 8.96
C ASN A 733 -28.50 -23.17 8.34
N MET A 734 -28.61 -23.18 7.00
CA MET A 734 -29.49 -22.30 6.24
C MET A 734 -30.94 -22.33 6.76
N ASP A 735 -31.51 -21.16 7.05
CA ASP A 735 -32.91 -21.00 7.45
C ASP A 735 -33.86 -21.27 6.26
N PRO A 736 -34.74 -22.29 6.33
CA PRO A 736 -35.70 -22.57 5.26
C PRO A 736 -36.64 -21.40 4.97
N GLU A 737 -37.03 -20.60 5.95
CA GLU A 737 -37.93 -19.46 5.72
C GLU A 737 -37.18 -18.26 5.09
N ALA A 738 -35.92 -18.03 5.47
CA ALA A 738 -35.06 -17.07 4.78
C ALA A 738 -34.84 -17.48 3.31
N LEU A 739 -34.69 -18.78 3.04
CA LEU A 739 -34.61 -19.31 1.68
C LEU A 739 -35.91 -19.07 0.88
N ARG A 740 -37.08 -19.28 1.48
CA ARG A 740 -38.37 -18.94 0.83
C ARG A 740 -38.46 -17.44 0.51
N LYS A 741 -38.03 -16.58 1.43
CA LYS A 741 -37.95 -15.12 1.21
C LYS A 741 -36.99 -14.76 0.08
N ALA A 742 -35.87 -15.47 -0.05
CA ALA A 742 -34.92 -15.27 -1.12
C ALA A 742 -35.51 -15.65 -2.49
N PHE A 743 -36.23 -16.77 -2.60
CA PHE A 743 -36.95 -17.12 -3.83
C PHE A 743 -38.06 -16.12 -4.17
N LYS A 744 -38.73 -15.53 -3.19
CA LYS A 744 -39.70 -14.43 -3.45
C LYS A 744 -39.02 -13.20 -4.06
N LYS A 745 -37.81 -12.85 -3.58
CA LYS A 745 -37.04 -11.70 -4.08
C LYS A 745 -36.33 -11.98 -5.41
N TYR A 746 -35.85 -13.20 -5.61
CA TYR A 746 -35.11 -13.64 -6.80
C TYR A 746 -35.70 -14.94 -7.37
N PRO A 747 -36.89 -14.88 -7.98
CA PRO A 747 -37.63 -16.08 -8.42
C PRO A 747 -36.93 -16.85 -9.55
N ASP A 748 -36.05 -16.19 -10.32
CA ASP A 748 -35.30 -16.81 -11.42
C ASP A 748 -34.03 -17.55 -10.96
N THR A 749 -33.74 -17.58 -9.65
CA THR A 749 -32.56 -18.27 -9.10
C THR A 749 -32.73 -19.77 -9.21
N ARG A 750 -31.74 -20.47 -9.79
CA ARG A 750 -31.86 -21.90 -10.13
C ARG A 750 -30.93 -22.82 -9.35
N VAL A 751 -30.02 -22.28 -8.54
CA VAL A 751 -29.03 -23.08 -7.81
C VAL A 751 -28.98 -22.62 -6.35
N VAL A 752 -28.99 -23.60 -5.45
CA VAL A 752 -28.86 -23.43 -4.01
C VAL A 752 -27.69 -24.27 -3.53
N VAL A 753 -26.75 -23.65 -2.82
CA VAL A 753 -25.60 -24.30 -2.17
C VAL A 753 -25.81 -24.24 -0.66
N ILE A 754 -26.09 -25.39 -0.06
CA ILE A 754 -26.25 -25.50 1.40
C ILE A 754 -25.01 -26.09 2.05
N VAL A 755 -24.84 -25.85 3.33
CA VAL A 755 -23.72 -26.34 4.13
C VAL A 755 -24.27 -27.15 5.29
N HIS A 756 -23.57 -28.21 5.67
CA HIS A 756 -23.80 -28.98 6.90
C HIS A 756 -22.73 -28.65 7.92
N LEU A 757 -22.95 -27.54 8.62
CA LEU A 757 -21.96 -26.84 9.43
C LEU A 757 -21.53 -27.68 10.64
N TYR A 758 -20.21 -27.77 10.87
CA TYR A 758 -19.57 -28.51 11.95
C TYR A 758 -19.97 -29.99 12.08
N GLY A 759 -20.57 -30.56 11.03
CA GLY A 759 -21.02 -31.94 11.02
C GLY A 759 -22.49 -32.15 11.32
N THR A 760 -23.24 -31.10 11.65
CA THR A 760 -24.68 -31.18 11.89
C THR A 760 -25.44 -31.02 10.56
N PRO A 761 -26.28 -32.00 10.16
CA PRO A 761 -27.15 -31.89 8.99
C PRO A 761 -28.09 -30.67 9.06
N ALA A 762 -28.42 -30.13 7.89
CA ALA A 762 -29.43 -29.07 7.77
C ALA A 762 -30.84 -29.66 7.82
N LYS A 763 -31.86 -28.79 7.89
CA LYS A 763 -33.29 -29.15 7.81
C LYS A 763 -33.66 -29.58 6.38
N MET A 764 -33.27 -30.80 6.01
CA MET A 764 -33.25 -31.25 4.62
C MET A 764 -34.64 -31.40 4.01
N ASP A 765 -35.64 -31.87 4.76
CA ASP A 765 -36.99 -32.04 4.23
C ASP A 765 -37.58 -30.69 3.77
N GLU A 766 -37.40 -29.65 4.58
CA GLU A 766 -37.86 -28.30 4.31
C GLU A 766 -37.12 -27.66 3.13
N ILE A 767 -35.78 -27.73 3.14
CA ILE A 767 -34.95 -27.18 2.07
C ILE A 767 -35.23 -27.88 0.73
N MET A 768 -35.34 -29.21 0.72
CA MET A 768 -35.67 -29.97 -0.49
C MET A 768 -37.06 -29.64 -1.00
N ALA A 769 -38.05 -29.50 -0.11
CA ALA A 769 -39.40 -29.11 -0.49
C ALA A 769 -39.42 -27.74 -1.19
N ILE A 770 -38.67 -26.76 -0.65
CA ILE A 770 -38.53 -25.42 -1.26
C ILE A 770 -37.82 -25.51 -2.62
N CYS A 771 -36.70 -26.22 -2.71
CA CYS A 771 -35.99 -26.36 -3.98
C CYS A 771 -36.85 -27.04 -5.05
N LYS A 772 -37.64 -28.04 -4.67
CA LYS A 772 -38.58 -28.73 -5.57
C LYS A 772 -39.70 -27.80 -6.04
N GLU A 773 -40.27 -26.99 -5.16
CA GLU A 773 -41.30 -25.99 -5.48
C GLU A 773 -40.82 -25.00 -6.56
N HIS A 774 -39.55 -24.57 -6.46
CA HIS A 774 -38.95 -23.60 -7.39
C HIS A 774 -38.13 -24.23 -8.52
N ASN A 775 -38.13 -25.56 -8.67
CA ASN A 775 -37.32 -26.29 -9.65
C ASN A 775 -35.82 -25.90 -9.62
N ALA A 776 -35.30 -25.67 -8.42
CA ALA A 776 -33.91 -25.31 -8.17
C ALA A 776 -33.03 -26.54 -7.95
N ILE A 777 -31.79 -26.48 -8.46
CA ILE A 777 -30.77 -27.50 -8.25
C ILE A 777 -30.11 -27.27 -6.89
N LEU A 778 -30.22 -28.26 -6.01
CA LEU A 778 -29.55 -28.28 -4.72
C LEU A 778 -28.15 -28.89 -4.84
N ILE A 779 -27.15 -28.18 -4.33
CA ILE A 779 -25.77 -28.66 -4.14
C ILE A 779 -25.50 -28.67 -2.63
N GLU A 780 -25.03 -29.80 -2.12
CA GLU A 780 -24.67 -29.97 -0.72
C GLU A 780 -23.17 -29.81 -0.53
N ASP A 781 -22.76 -28.80 0.22
CA ASP A 781 -21.43 -28.71 0.80
C ASP A 781 -21.39 -29.51 2.11
N ALA A 782 -21.10 -30.81 1.96
CA ALA A 782 -20.88 -31.77 3.05
C ALA A 782 -19.39 -31.84 3.45
N ALA A 783 -18.60 -30.79 3.18
CA ALA A 783 -17.18 -30.74 3.50
C ALA A 783 -16.87 -30.91 5.00
N GLU A 784 -17.86 -30.73 5.86
CA GLU A 784 -17.75 -30.86 7.31
C GLU A 784 -18.54 -32.05 7.87
N SER A 785 -19.34 -32.74 7.06
CA SER A 785 -20.37 -33.67 7.53
C SER A 785 -20.28 -35.09 6.97
N LEU A 786 -19.15 -35.50 6.38
CA LEU A 786 -18.97 -36.90 5.96
C LEU A 786 -19.26 -37.86 7.12
N GLY A 787 -20.18 -38.81 6.90
CA GLY A 787 -20.65 -39.77 7.90
C GLY A 787 -21.84 -39.29 8.74
N ALA A 788 -22.27 -38.03 8.63
CA ALA A 788 -23.46 -37.52 9.29
C ALA A 788 -24.73 -37.92 8.54
N THR A 789 -25.81 -38.24 9.27
CA THR A 789 -27.10 -38.66 8.69
C THR A 789 -28.25 -37.77 9.13
N TYR A 790 -29.20 -37.54 8.23
CA TYR A 790 -30.51 -36.96 8.53
C TYR A 790 -31.58 -38.00 8.22
N LYS A 791 -32.35 -38.42 9.23
CA LYS A 791 -33.35 -39.51 9.13
C LYS A 791 -32.78 -40.78 8.48
N GLY A 792 -31.55 -41.14 8.83
CA GLY A 792 -30.86 -42.35 8.35
C GLY A 792 -30.23 -42.23 6.95
N LYS A 793 -30.35 -41.10 6.25
CA LYS A 793 -29.70 -40.85 4.96
C LYS A 793 -28.49 -39.94 5.12
N GLN A 794 -27.36 -40.30 4.50
CA GLN A 794 -26.09 -39.57 4.60
C GLN A 794 -26.16 -38.19 3.95
N THR A 795 -25.63 -37.17 4.63
CA THR A 795 -25.47 -35.82 4.05
C THR A 795 -24.61 -35.87 2.79
N GLY A 796 -24.88 -35.00 1.81
CA GLY A 796 -24.21 -35.04 0.50
C GLY A 796 -24.86 -35.97 -0.52
N THR A 797 -26.02 -36.57 -0.21
CA THR A 797 -26.75 -37.46 -1.14
C THR A 797 -28.22 -37.05 -1.35
N PHE A 798 -28.64 -35.92 -0.83
CA PHE A 798 -29.99 -35.37 -0.96
C PHE A 798 -30.14 -34.49 -2.21
N GLY A 799 -29.14 -33.63 -2.45
CA GLY A 799 -29.06 -32.74 -3.60
C GLY A 799 -28.65 -33.45 -4.87
N LYS A 800 -28.57 -32.69 -5.98
CA LYS A 800 -28.08 -33.23 -7.26
C LYS A 800 -26.58 -33.54 -7.19
N PHE A 801 -25.84 -32.75 -6.43
CA PHE A 801 -24.40 -32.90 -6.21
C PHE A 801 -24.10 -32.77 -4.72
N GLY A 802 -23.27 -33.66 -4.20
CA GLY A 802 -22.72 -33.58 -2.85
C GLY A 802 -21.21 -33.46 -2.86
N ILE A 803 -20.67 -32.75 -1.89
CA ILE A 803 -19.25 -32.39 -1.85
C ILE A 803 -18.63 -32.76 -0.51
N TYR A 804 -17.48 -33.43 -0.55
CA TYR A 804 -16.70 -33.73 0.65
C TYR A 804 -15.30 -33.10 0.56
N SER A 805 -14.73 -32.76 1.71
CA SER A 805 -13.37 -32.23 1.84
C SER A 805 -12.52 -33.18 2.66
N PHE A 806 -11.28 -33.37 2.21
CA PHE A 806 -10.27 -34.18 2.88
C PHE A 806 -9.03 -33.35 3.21
N ASN A 807 -9.23 -32.07 3.56
CA ASN A 807 -8.17 -31.20 4.06
C ASN A 807 -7.61 -31.73 5.40
N GLY A 808 -6.46 -31.24 5.84
CA GLY A 808 -5.71 -31.76 7.01
C GLY A 808 -6.49 -31.78 8.34
N ASN A 809 -7.47 -30.91 8.52
CA ASN A 809 -8.21 -30.81 9.78
C ASN A 809 -9.58 -31.51 9.78
N LYS A 810 -10.00 -32.10 8.66
CA LYS A 810 -11.31 -32.76 8.48
C LYS A 810 -11.38 -34.09 9.24
N ILE A 811 -12.58 -34.68 9.34
CA ILE A 811 -12.80 -35.93 10.08
C ILE A 811 -11.94 -37.10 9.58
N ILE A 812 -11.68 -37.12 8.28
CA ILE A 812 -10.64 -37.88 7.61
C ILE A 812 -9.88 -36.96 6.66
N THR A 813 -8.64 -37.30 6.31
CA THR A 813 -7.79 -36.45 5.46
C THR A 813 -7.12 -37.20 4.32
N THR A 814 -6.72 -36.48 3.28
CA THR A 814 -5.81 -36.97 2.22
C THR A 814 -4.54 -36.12 2.16
N SER A 815 -4.30 -35.30 3.19
CA SER A 815 -3.40 -34.12 3.23
C SER A 815 -3.86 -32.92 2.39
N GLY A 816 -4.81 -33.13 1.48
CA GLY A 816 -5.41 -32.10 0.63
C GLY A 816 -6.19 -32.78 -0.50
N GLY A 817 -7.51 -32.67 -0.46
CA GLY A 817 -8.39 -33.39 -1.38
C GLY A 817 -9.87 -33.04 -1.21
N GLY A 818 -10.68 -33.53 -2.14
CA GLY A 818 -12.14 -33.51 -2.05
C GLY A 818 -12.78 -34.58 -2.92
N MET A 819 -14.09 -34.74 -2.76
CA MET A 819 -14.91 -35.61 -3.59
C MET A 819 -16.15 -34.87 -4.06
N LEU A 820 -16.50 -35.04 -5.33
CA LEU A 820 -17.82 -34.72 -5.86
C LEU A 820 -18.60 -36.04 -6.02
N VAL A 821 -19.80 -36.13 -5.45
CA VAL A 821 -20.68 -37.30 -5.58
C VAL A 821 -22.02 -36.91 -6.22
N SER A 822 -22.60 -37.83 -6.98
CA SER A 822 -23.91 -37.69 -7.60
C SER A 822 -24.43 -39.04 -8.10
N HIS A 823 -25.76 -39.20 -8.09
CA HIS A 823 -26.42 -40.33 -8.75
C HIS A 823 -26.43 -40.20 -10.29
N ASP A 824 -26.04 -39.05 -10.85
CA ASP A 824 -25.90 -38.84 -12.30
C ASP A 824 -24.47 -39.21 -12.77
N GLU A 825 -24.32 -40.45 -13.25
CA GLU A 825 -23.07 -40.98 -13.79
C GLU A 825 -22.46 -40.07 -14.86
N LYS A 826 -23.28 -39.55 -15.77
CA LYS A 826 -22.82 -38.70 -16.88
C LYS A 826 -22.27 -37.38 -16.36
N ALA A 827 -22.87 -36.83 -15.32
CA ALA A 827 -22.36 -35.62 -14.69
C ALA A 827 -21.00 -35.86 -14.00
N ILE A 828 -20.82 -37.01 -13.33
CA ILE A 828 -19.55 -37.38 -12.70
C ILE A 828 -18.46 -37.64 -13.73
N GLU A 829 -18.76 -38.34 -14.83
CA GLU A 829 -17.80 -38.52 -15.93
C GLU A 829 -17.44 -37.18 -16.59
N LYS A 830 -18.42 -36.28 -16.76
CA LYS A 830 -18.14 -34.91 -17.22
C LYS A 830 -17.28 -34.14 -16.20
N ALA A 831 -17.47 -34.33 -14.89
CA ALA A 831 -16.62 -33.73 -13.87
C ALA A 831 -15.17 -34.21 -14.01
N LYS A 832 -14.94 -35.52 -14.19
CA LYS A 832 -13.61 -36.10 -14.40
C LYS A 832 -12.94 -35.57 -15.67
N PHE A 833 -13.71 -35.45 -16.76
CA PHE A 833 -13.26 -34.83 -18.01
C PHE A 833 -12.82 -33.38 -17.78
N LEU A 834 -13.66 -32.56 -17.13
CA LEU A 834 -13.32 -31.17 -16.82
C LEU A 834 -12.11 -31.07 -15.88
N ALA A 835 -11.99 -31.95 -14.87
CA ALA A 835 -10.90 -31.98 -13.90
C ALA A 835 -9.54 -32.40 -14.48
N THR A 836 -9.51 -32.89 -15.73
CA THR A 836 -8.32 -33.33 -16.46
C THR A 836 -8.10 -32.50 -17.73
N GLN A 837 -8.30 -31.18 -17.61
CA GLN A 837 -8.11 -30.20 -18.70
C GLN A 837 -9.08 -30.34 -19.88
N ALA A 838 -10.23 -31.01 -19.71
CA ALA A 838 -11.23 -31.19 -20.77
C ALA A 838 -10.63 -31.72 -22.08
N ARG A 839 -9.70 -32.69 -21.97
CA ARG A 839 -9.01 -33.28 -23.12
C ARG A 839 -9.91 -34.30 -23.81
N GLU A 840 -10.16 -34.09 -25.10
CA GLU A 840 -10.93 -35.02 -25.95
C GLU A 840 -10.19 -36.36 -26.13
N GLN A 841 -10.93 -37.42 -26.47
CA GLN A 841 -10.37 -38.75 -26.73
C GLN A 841 -9.77 -38.86 -28.15
N GLU A 842 -8.80 -37.99 -28.45
CA GLU A 842 -8.05 -37.98 -29.70
C GLU A 842 -6.57 -38.34 -29.46
N ILE A 843 -5.84 -38.75 -30.51
CA ILE A 843 -4.42 -39.10 -30.41
C ILE A 843 -3.56 -37.88 -30.04
N TYR A 844 -3.97 -36.69 -30.49
CA TYR A 844 -3.34 -35.41 -30.17
C TYR A 844 -4.13 -34.67 -29.08
N TYR A 845 -3.49 -33.68 -28.44
CA TYR A 845 -4.13 -32.84 -27.43
C TYR A 845 -5.17 -31.91 -28.07
N GLN A 846 -6.43 -32.37 -28.12
CA GLN A 846 -7.57 -31.60 -28.59
C GLN A 846 -8.45 -31.18 -27.41
N HIS A 847 -8.90 -29.93 -27.42
CA HIS A 847 -9.75 -29.34 -26.39
C HIS A 847 -10.89 -28.56 -27.06
N LYS A 848 -12.16 -28.87 -26.71
CA LYS A 848 -13.35 -28.14 -27.20
C LYS A 848 -13.94 -27.20 -26.16
N GLU A 849 -13.60 -27.43 -24.90
CA GLU A 849 -14.10 -26.71 -23.73
C GLU A 849 -12.92 -26.43 -22.79
N ILE A 850 -13.06 -25.43 -21.93
CA ILE A 850 -12.04 -25.14 -20.92
C ILE A 850 -12.25 -26.07 -19.71
N GLY A 851 -11.22 -26.84 -19.38
CA GLY A 851 -11.14 -27.63 -18.17
C GLY A 851 -10.19 -27.03 -17.13
N TYR A 852 -9.89 -27.83 -16.11
CA TYR A 852 -9.07 -27.48 -14.96
C TYR A 852 -8.09 -28.62 -14.66
N ASN A 853 -7.06 -28.34 -13.87
CA ASN A 853 -6.21 -29.38 -13.28
C ASN A 853 -6.66 -29.66 -11.84
N TYR A 854 -7.74 -30.41 -11.70
CA TYR A 854 -8.36 -30.67 -10.40
C TYR A 854 -8.29 -32.11 -9.96
N ARG A 855 -7.70 -33.02 -10.74
CA ARG A 855 -7.72 -34.44 -10.42
C ARG A 855 -6.84 -34.80 -9.21
N MET A 856 -7.33 -35.66 -8.32
CA MET A 856 -6.61 -36.09 -7.11
C MET A 856 -5.42 -37.01 -7.45
N SER A 857 -4.30 -36.87 -6.72
CA SER A 857 -3.14 -37.77 -6.81
C SER A 857 -3.46 -39.18 -6.29
N ASN A 858 -2.93 -40.20 -6.95
CA ASN A 858 -3.01 -41.59 -6.51
C ASN A 858 -2.29 -41.86 -5.18
N VAL A 859 -1.34 -41.01 -4.82
CA VAL A 859 -0.70 -41.04 -3.49
C VAL A 859 -1.68 -40.54 -2.42
N THR A 860 -2.26 -39.36 -2.62
CA THR A 860 -3.18 -38.76 -1.62
C THR A 860 -4.49 -39.54 -1.52
N ALA A 861 -4.97 -40.11 -2.63
CA ALA A 861 -6.11 -41.03 -2.60
C ALA A 861 -5.82 -42.28 -1.75
N GLY A 862 -4.58 -42.80 -1.76
CA GLY A 862 -4.17 -43.90 -0.90
C GLY A 862 -4.33 -43.58 0.59
N ILE A 863 -3.98 -42.35 0.99
CA ILE A 863 -4.24 -41.85 2.36
C ILE A 863 -5.74 -41.87 2.65
N GLY A 864 -6.56 -41.36 1.72
CA GLY A 864 -8.02 -41.31 1.85
C GLY A 864 -8.66 -42.68 2.05
N ARG A 865 -8.22 -43.69 1.29
CA ARG A 865 -8.67 -45.08 1.46
C ARG A 865 -8.38 -45.60 2.84
N GLY A 866 -7.13 -45.46 3.30
CA GLY A 866 -6.73 -45.89 4.63
C GLY A 866 -7.52 -45.21 5.74
N GLN A 867 -7.81 -43.91 5.59
CA GLN A 867 -8.60 -43.15 6.55
C GLN A 867 -10.08 -43.53 6.58
N LEU A 868 -10.67 -43.85 5.42
CA LEU A 868 -12.08 -44.21 5.31
C LEU A 868 -12.43 -45.44 6.16
N HIS A 869 -11.49 -46.38 6.31
CA HIS A 869 -11.65 -47.55 7.20
C HIS A 869 -11.86 -47.20 8.67
N TYR A 870 -11.42 -46.02 9.12
CA TYR A 870 -11.53 -45.58 10.51
C TYR A 870 -12.60 -44.49 10.71
N LEU A 871 -13.40 -44.19 9.68
CA LEU A 871 -14.36 -43.07 9.72
C LEU A 871 -15.37 -43.22 10.86
N ASP A 872 -16.05 -44.37 10.97
CA ASP A 872 -17.06 -44.60 12.02
C ASP A 872 -16.46 -44.55 13.43
N GLU A 873 -15.23 -45.04 13.58
CA GLU A 873 -14.50 -44.95 14.85
C GLU A 873 -14.16 -43.49 15.19
N ASN A 874 -13.71 -42.70 14.20
CA ASN A 874 -13.43 -41.28 14.37
C ASN A 874 -14.69 -40.50 14.76
N ILE A 875 -15.85 -40.81 14.13
CA ILE A 875 -17.14 -40.21 14.48
C ILE A 875 -17.50 -40.52 15.93
N SER A 876 -17.36 -41.77 16.36
CA SER A 876 -17.62 -42.20 17.73
C SER A 876 -16.73 -41.46 18.75
N LEU A 877 -15.43 -41.31 18.45
CA LEU A 877 -14.50 -40.56 19.30
C LEU A 877 -14.83 -39.05 19.36
N LYS A 878 -15.19 -38.45 18.22
CA LYS A 878 -15.62 -37.03 18.17
C LYS A 878 -16.91 -36.81 18.96
N LYS A 879 -17.87 -37.72 18.87
CA LYS A 879 -19.09 -37.71 19.68
C LYS A 879 -18.76 -37.80 21.17
N HIS A 880 -17.86 -38.70 21.57
CA HIS A 880 -17.45 -38.82 22.96
C HIS A 880 -16.81 -37.52 23.51
N ILE A 881 -16.00 -36.82 22.70
CA ILE A 881 -15.44 -35.51 23.03
C ILE A 881 -16.56 -34.47 23.23
N TYR A 882 -17.52 -34.40 22.31
CA TYR A 882 -18.67 -33.50 22.41
C TYR A 882 -19.48 -33.76 23.68
N ASP A 883 -19.82 -35.02 23.96
CA ASP A 883 -20.58 -35.42 25.16
C ASP A 883 -19.81 -35.09 26.45
N THR A 884 -18.47 -35.21 26.43
CA THR A 884 -17.60 -34.84 27.55
C THR A 884 -17.65 -33.34 27.83
N TYR A 885 -17.63 -32.49 26.80
CA TYR A 885 -17.84 -31.05 26.97
C TYR A 885 -19.26 -30.73 27.46
N LYS A 886 -20.27 -31.38 26.87
CA LYS A 886 -21.67 -31.17 27.23
C LYS A 886 -21.94 -31.47 28.70
N GLU A 887 -21.41 -32.59 29.23
CA GLU A 887 -21.51 -32.90 30.65
C GLU A 887 -20.61 -31.98 31.50
N GLY A 888 -19.40 -31.67 31.02
CA GLY A 888 -18.42 -30.83 31.72
C GLY A 888 -18.85 -29.37 31.93
N PHE A 889 -19.80 -28.87 31.14
CA PHE A 889 -20.33 -27.50 31.22
C PHE A 889 -21.82 -27.43 31.60
N LYS A 890 -22.46 -28.57 31.90
CA LYS A 890 -23.91 -28.67 32.13
C LYS A 890 -24.46 -27.79 33.25
N ASP A 891 -23.63 -27.48 34.25
CA ASP A 891 -23.97 -26.65 35.40
C ASP A 891 -23.65 -25.15 35.19
N ILE A 892 -23.10 -24.76 34.04
CA ILE A 892 -22.85 -23.36 33.68
C ILE A 892 -23.97 -22.88 32.75
N PRO A 893 -24.99 -22.15 33.26
CA PRO A 893 -26.17 -21.79 32.47
C PRO A 893 -25.85 -20.85 31.31
N GLU A 894 -24.73 -20.12 31.35
CA GLU A 894 -24.32 -19.29 30.23
C GLU A 894 -23.78 -20.08 29.02
N ILE A 895 -23.37 -21.35 29.19
CA ILE A 895 -22.76 -22.14 28.11
C ILE A 895 -23.80 -23.05 27.44
N MET A 896 -23.91 -22.95 26.11
CA MET A 896 -24.75 -23.84 25.31
C MET A 896 -23.91 -24.49 24.20
N MET A 897 -23.79 -25.83 24.24
CA MET A 897 -23.15 -26.58 23.15
C MET A 897 -23.94 -26.46 21.85
N ASN A 898 -23.25 -26.57 20.70
CA ASN A 898 -23.91 -26.50 19.39
C ASN A 898 -25.00 -27.57 19.28
N PRO A 899 -26.17 -27.24 18.72
CA PRO A 899 -27.32 -28.11 18.75
C PRO A 899 -27.17 -29.29 17.77
N VAL A 900 -27.76 -30.41 18.16
CA VAL A 900 -27.89 -31.62 17.33
C VAL A 900 -29.34 -32.11 17.50
N PRO A 901 -30.23 -31.86 16.52
CA PRO A 901 -31.63 -32.29 16.60
C PRO A 901 -31.77 -33.81 16.66
N GLU A 902 -32.91 -34.30 17.17
CA GLU A 902 -33.18 -35.74 17.31
C GLU A 902 -33.20 -36.50 15.97
N ASP A 903 -33.65 -35.84 14.89
CA ASP A 903 -33.68 -36.41 13.53
C ASP A 903 -32.29 -36.44 12.86
N CYS A 904 -31.24 -35.95 13.54
CA CYS A 904 -29.89 -35.80 13.02
C CYS A 904 -28.88 -36.65 13.79
N GLU A 905 -28.01 -37.34 13.07
CA GLU A 905 -26.78 -37.92 13.61
C GLU A 905 -25.59 -37.12 13.06
N ALA A 906 -25.04 -36.22 13.88
CA ALA A 906 -23.88 -35.43 13.50
C ALA A 906 -22.59 -36.26 13.47
N ASN A 907 -21.60 -35.85 12.66
CA ASN A 907 -20.25 -36.44 12.71
C ASN A 907 -19.33 -35.76 13.74
N TYR A 908 -19.82 -34.67 14.36
CA TYR A 908 -19.13 -33.88 15.38
C TYR A 908 -17.73 -33.39 14.97
N TRP A 909 -17.53 -33.00 13.70
CA TRP A 909 -16.22 -32.58 13.19
C TRP A 909 -15.50 -31.61 14.15
N LEU A 910 -16.21 -30.59 14.61
CA LEU A 910 -15.79 -29.74 15.72
C LEU A 910 -16.92 -29.63 16.75
N SER A 911 -16.57 -29.78 18.02
CA SER A 911 -17.41 -29.35 19.13
C SER A 911 -17.37 -27.83 19.23
N ALA A 912 -18.54 -27.21 19.19
CA ALA A 912 -18.69 -25.77 19.32
C ALA A 912 -19.66 -25.42 20.43
N MET A 913 -19.61 -24.18 20.91
CA MET A 913 -20.54 -23.67 21.91
C MET A 913 -20.81 -22.19 21.68
N THR A 914 -21.91 -21.70 22.24
CA THR A 914 -22.24 -20.28 22.35
C THR A 914 -22.43 -19.90 23.80
N LEU A 915 -22.18 -18.62 24.11
CA LEU A 915 -22.39 -18.03 25.44
C LEU A 915 -23.70 -17.24 25.49
N SER A 916 -24.39 -17.19 26.61
CA SER A 916 -25.62 -16.39 26.75
C SER A 916 -25.37 -14.91 26.43
N LYS A 917 -26.39 -14.20 25.93
CA LYS A 917 -26.27 -12.79 25.50
C LYS A 917 -25.85 -11.84 26.61
N ASP A 918 -26.14 -12.20 27.85
CA ASP A 918 -25.86 -11.50 29.09
C ASP A 918 -24.58 -11.97 29.80
N SER A 919 -23.86 -12.95 29.23
CA SER A 919 -22.63 -13.46 29.82
C SER A 919 -21.55 -12.38 29.89
N LYS A 920 -20.91 -12.25 31.05
CA LYS A 920 -19.75 -11.37 31.24
C LYS A 920 -18.47 -11.93 30.61
N VAL A 921 -18.43 -13.24 30.38
CA VAL A 921 -17.32 -13.91 29.71
C VAL A 921 -17.58 -13.87 28.22
N THR A 922 -16.61 -13.40 27.44
CA THR A 922 -16.72 -13.38 25.97
C THR A 922 -16.01 -14.60 25.35
N PRO A 923 -16.36 -15.00 24.12
CA PRO A 923 -15.64 -16.06 23.40
C PRO A 923 -14.13 -15.80 23.33
N MET A 924 -13.72 -14.54 23.17
CA MET A 924 -12.31 -14.15 23.15
C MET A 924 -11.64 -14.31 24.51
N ASN A 925 -12.33 -14.13 25.63
CA ASN A 925 -11.76 -14.44 26.95
C ASN A 925 -11.43 -15.93 27.06
N ILE A 926 -12.31 -16.80 26.57
CA ILE A 926 -12.09 -18.25 26.58
C ILE A 926 -10.95 -18.64 25.63
N ILE A 927 -10.96 -18.14 24.39
CA ILE A 927 -9.92 -18.41 23.39
C ILE A 927 -8.54 -17.97 23.92
N ASN A 928 -8.45 -16.78 24.52
CA ASN A 928 -7.19 -16.28 25.07
C ASN A 928 -6.73 -17.11 26.28
N ALA A 929 -7.64 -17.47 27.20
CA ALA A 929 -7.31 -18.31 28.35
C ALA A 929 -6.83 -19.71 27.94
N LEU A 930 -7.44 -20.31 26.91
CA LEU A 930 -6.99 -21.57 26.32
C LEU A 930 -5.63 -21.40 25.63
N SER A 931 -5.42 -20.30 24.89
CA SER A 931 -4.16 -20.00 24.21
C SER A 931 -3.01 -19.80 25.20
N ASP A 932 -3.26 -19.15 26.34
CA ASP A 932 -2.27 -18.96 27.42
C ASP A 932 -1.80 -20.30 28.01
N GLU A 933 -2.61 -21.35 27.85
CA GLU A 933 -2.33 -22.73 28.25
C GLU A 933 -1.86 -23.60 27.07
N ASN A 934 -1.49 -23.03 25.92
CA ASN A 934 -1.06 -23.77 24.72
C ASN A 934 -2.16 -24.73 24.19
N ILE A 935 -3.43 -24.33 24.30
CA ILE A 935 -4.61 -25.05 23.82
C ILE A 935 -5.24 -24.25 22.67
N GLU A 936 -5.36 -24.86 21.50
CA GLU A 936 -5.92 -24.21 20.32
C GLU A 936 -7.45 -24.20 20.33
N SER A 937 -8.03 -23.00 20.29
CA SER A 937 -9.46 -22.77 20.04
C SER A 937 -9.62 -21.70 18.97
N ARG A 938 -10.78 -21.64 18.33
CA ARG A 938 -11.06 -20.67 17.25
C ARG A 938 -12.46 -20.08 17.40
N PRO A 939 -12.70 -18.85 16.90
CA PRO A 939 -14.06 -18.36 16.71
C PRO A 939 -14.83 -19.27 15.75
N ILE A 940 -16.16 -19.21 15.82
CA ILE A 940 -17.04 -19.70 14.76
C ILE A 940 -16.68 -19.01 13.44
N TRP A 941 -17.02 -19.61 12.30
CA TRP A 941 -16.92 -18.93 11.01
C TRP A 941 -17.60 -17.56 11.02
N LYS A 942 -16.85 -16.53 10.66
CA LYS A 942 -17.41 -15.19 10.43
C LYS A 942 -18.33 -15.25 9.22
N PRO A 943 -19.63 -14.91 9.34
CA PRO A 943 -20.60 -15.01 8.26
C PRO A 943 -20.14 -14.32 6.98
N MET A 944 -20.42 -14.94 5.84
CA MET A 944 -19.92 -14.48 4.54
C MET A 944 -20.49 -13.13 4.13
N HIS A 945 -21.73 -12.79 4.51
CA HIS A 945 -22.29 -11.45 4.27
C HIS A 945 -21.53 -10.33 5.02
N MET A 946 -20.78 -10.66 6.07
CA MET A 946 -19.96 -9.70 6.83
C MET A 946 -18.51 -9.62 6.32
N GLN A 947 -18.16 -10.39 5.29
CA GLN A 947 -16.81 -10.39 4.73
C GLN A 947 -16.69 -9.29 3.67
N PRO A 948 -15.64 -8.45 3.71
CA PRO A 948 -15.49 -7.34 2.75
C PRO A 948 -15.54 -7.76 1.27
N VAL A 949 -14.99 -8.93 0.94
CA VAL A 949 -15.02 -9.48 -0.45
C VAL A 949 -16.45 -9.72 -0.98
N TYR A 950 -17.43 -9.74 -0.08
CA TYR A 950 -18.84 -10.01 -0.34
C TYR A 950 -19.76 -8.86 0.06
N GLU A 951 -19.24 -7.67 0.39
CA GLU A 951 -20.03 -6.53 0.87
C GLU A 951 -21.14 -6.08 -0.09
N ASN A 952 -20.93 -6.28 -1.41
CA ASN A 952 -21.87 -5.89 -2.46
C ASN A 952 -22.86 -7.01 -2.81
N CYS A 953 -22.82 -8.14 -2.10
CA CYS A 953 -23.74 -9.24 -2.28
C CYS A 953 -24.93 -9.08 -1.33
N ASP A 954 -26.12 -9.44 -1.80
CA ASP A 954 -27.32 -9.34 -1.01
C ASP A 954 -27.39 -10.42 0.08
N PHE A 955 -28.08 -10.09 1.18
CA PHE A 955 -28.25 -10.96 2.35
C PHE A 955 -29.72 -11.02 2.76
N ILE A 956 -30.22 -12.24 2.98
CA ILE A 956 -31.63 -12.51 3.28
C ILE A 956 -31.75 -13.14 4.65
N THR A 957 -32.47 -12.46 5.55
CA THR A 957 -32.86 -12.94 6.88
C THR A 957 -34.37 -12.86 7.09
N THR A 958 -34.89 -13.68 8.01
CA THR A 958 -36.28 -13.66 8.46
C THR A 958 -36.56 -12.53 9.45
N LYS A 959 -35.55 -11.97 10.12
CA LYS A 959 -35.72 -10.89 11.09
C LYS A 959 -36.05 -9.56 10.39
N GLU A 960 -37.16 -8.92 10.78
CA GLU A 960 -37.62 -7.67 10.15
C GLU A 960 -36.73 -6.48 10.45
N ASP A 961 -36.05 -6.49 11.60
CA ASP A 961 -35.07 -5.48 12.00
C ASP A 961 -33.71 -5.62 11.30
N GLY A 962 -33.55 -6.63 10.44
CA GLY A 962 -32.32 -6.91 9.72
C GLY A 962 -31.24 -7.62 10.53
N THR A 963 -31.53 -8.03 11.78
CA THR A 963 -30.58 -8.80 12.60
C THR A 963 -30.30 -10.17 12.00
N SER A 964 -29.06 -10.66 12.17
CA SER A 964 -28.64 -11.97 11.66
C SER A 964 -28.43 -12.97 12.78
N VAL A 965 -29.03 -14.15 12.62
CA VAL A 965 -28.76 -15.29 13.52
C VAL A 965 -27.33 -15.79 13.33
N ALA A 966 -26.83 -15.82 12.09
CA ALA A 966 -25.44 -16.18 11.80
C ALA A 966 -24.43 -15.23 12.49
N GLU A 967 -24.71 -13.92 12.49
CA GLU A 967 -23.89 -12.93 13.20
C GLU A 967 -23.94 -13.13 14.72
N ASP A 968 -25.13 -13.37 15.29
CA ASP A 968 -25.29 -13.64 16.72
C ASP A 968 -24.53 -14.90 17.18
N ILE A 969 -24.61 -15.99 16.40
CA ILE A 969 -23.84 -17.22 16.66
C ILE A 969 -22.33 -16.94 16.59
N PHE A 970 -21.87 -16.16 15.61
CA PHE A 970 -20.46 -15.80 15.47
C PHE A 970 -19.95 -14.97 16.66
N ASN A 971 -20.70 -13.94 17.05
CA ASN A 971 -20.29 -13.01 18.12
C ASN A 971 -20.23 -13.68 19.49
N ARG A 972 -21.05 -14.71 19.73
CA ARG A 972 -21.13 -15.42 21.01
C ARG A 972 -20.52 -16.82 21.00
N GLY A 973 -20.03 -17.27 19.85
CA GLY A 973 -19.62 -18.66 19.66
C GLY A 973 -18.12 -18.88 19.53
N LEU A 974 -17.70 -20.10 19.85
CA LEU A 974 -16.35 -20.60 19.60
C LEU A 974 -16.33 -22.12 19.37
N CYS A 975 -15.29 -22.57 18.67
CA CYS A 975 -14.95 -23.99 18.49
C CYS A 975 -13.94 -24.42 19.56
N LEU A 976 -14.21 -25.57 20.19
CA LEU A 976 -13.36 -26.19 21.20
C LEU A 976 -12.43 -27.25 20.59
N PRO A 977 -11.28 -27.54 21.23
CA PRO A 977 -10.40 -28.60 20.80
C PRO A 977 -11.13 -29.93 20.69
N SER A 978 -11.14 -30.49 19.48
CA SER A 978 -11.92 -31.67 19.12
C SER A 978 -11.03 -32.78 18.56
N ASP A 979 -9.73 -32.77 18.83
CA ASP A 979 -8.80 -33.78 18.32
C ASP A 979 -9.08 -35.16 18.95
N ILE A 980 -9.26 -36.20 18.13
CA ILE A 980 -9.51 -37.57 18.60
C ILE A 980 -8.33 -38.15 19.41
N LYS A 981 -7.17 -37.50 19.39
CA LYS A 981 -5.99 -37.83 20.21
C LYS A 981 -6.02 -37.20 21.61
N ASN A 982 -7.06 -36.42 21.93
CA ASN A 982 -7.22 -35.85 23.26
C ASN A 982 -7.42 -36.96 24.30
N THR A 983 -6.55 -36.98 25.31
CA THR A 983 -6.68 -37.88 26.45
C THR A 983 -7.70 -37.31 27.44
N ARG A 984 -8.13 -38.15 28.40
CA ARG A 984 -8.96 -37.69 29.52
C ARG A 984 -8.34 -36.50 30.27
N ALA A 985 -7.03 -36.52 30.49
CA ALA A 985 -6.32 -35.42 31.15
C ALA A 985 -6.32 -34.14 30.30
N ASP A 986 -6.23 -34.26 28.97
CA ASP A 986 -6.34 -33.11 28.07
C ASP A 986 -7.74 -32.49 28.16
N MET A 987 -8.79 -33.32 28.12
CA MET A 987 -10.18 -32.87 28.23
C MET A 987 -10.48 -32.21 29.58
N GLU A 988 -10.06 -32.81 30.69
CA GLU A 988 -10.19 -32.24 32.04
C GLU A 988 -9.47 -30.89 32.16
N ARG A 989 -8.30 -30.75 31.52
CA ARG A 989 -7.55 -29.50 31.49
C ARG A 989 -8.29 -28.40 30.73
N ILE A 990 -8.79 -28.71 29.53
CA ILE A 990 -9.57 -27.75 28.73
C ILE A 990 -10.80 -27.28 29.53
N ILE A 991 -11.57 -28.24 30.06
CA ILE A 991 -12.77 -27.95 30.86
C ILE A 991 -12.41 -27.08 32.07
N LYS A 992 -11.35 -27.42 32.80
CA LYS A 992 -10.90 -26.64 33.97
C LYS A 992 -10.59 -25.19 33.61
N VAL A 993 -9.89 -24.94 32.50
CA VAL A 993 -9.55 -23.58 32.05
C VAL A 993 -10.80 -22.79 31.73
N VAL A 994 -11.72 -23.36 30.94
CA VAL A 994 -12.99 -22.71 30.59
C VAL A 994 -13.81 -22.41 31.84
N ARG A 995 -14.03 -23.41 32.71
CA ARG A 995 -14.79 -23.26 33.95
C ARG A 995 -14.22 -22.19 34.88
N GLY A 996 -12.89 -22.06 34.94
CA GLY A 996 -12.21 -21.07 35.78
C GLY A 996 -12.56 -19.62 35.45
N LEU A 997 -13.12 -19.35 34.27
CA LEU A 997 -13.58 -18.01 33.87
C LEU A 997 -14.98 -17.66 34.41
N PHE A 998 -15.80 -18.67 34.72
CA PHE A 998 -17.18 -18.49 35.19
C PHE A 998 -17.31 -18.59 36.72
N GLN A 999 -16.23 -18.96 37.42
CA GLN A 999 -16.19 -19.06 38.88
C GLN A 999 -15.69 -17.78 39.58
N LYS A 1000 -15.49 -16.68 38.83
CA LYS A 1000 -14.90 -15.42 39.33
C LYS A 1000 -15.91 -14.29 39.49
#